data_AF-A0A9E3S7P7-F1
#
_entry.id   AF-A0A9E3S7P7-F1
#
_cell.length_a   1.000
_cell.length_b   1.000
_cell.length_c   1.000
_cell.angle_alpha   90.00
_cell.angle_beta   90.00
_cell.angle_gamma   90.00
#
_symmetry.space_group_name_H-M   'P 1'
#
loop_
_entity.id
_entity.type
_entity.pdbx_description
1 polymer ?
#
loop_
_entity_poly.entity_id
_entity_poly.type
_entity_poly.pdbx_seq_one_letter_code
_entity_poly.pdbx_strand_id
1 'polypeptide(L)'
;MVQAHQIYKDLGMSLKDFKAKCAEIGVSVKGAITKLSDEEVSAIRKHLGLDTAAVTETAEPTKAEIAAAEAAAKEEAERKQVEDAERTRKEAIAKKLGVKPEHTEFVGQLLGVEFETADDVDDQAVLRAQKLEVIFKIAAEFEIPPRDVQRIARGLGIEAGRKGYKGFTPSEEFMLRAMVKQKHTTQEERMAEVQVEAKPEYKPAPPTGNKAVEAKPAAPAAEATRARRGRVSNEQTREVIPERFREQAGKGRGRRERFEVSQLSYDRPKGRQRRRGRGGPDEEQKKIEMPTGPVTVELPLNLRNLSEAMGVKNNEIMGRMIKEGLPPLRINDTLSKEMIEQIGIIFEREITVLEPKDAEDLIAEQLEQFGEEAGTEEPRAPIVTIMGHVDHGKTSLLDAIASLDRVSEESGGITQHIGAFRLDLLQKDGKFIPYHADTHDEQPETAGAKRLRVTFIDTPGHEAFTAMRARGANVTDIAVIVVAADDGVMPQTEEAIAHARAAEVEIVVAITKIDKPEANLAKVRQQLAGFNLMTPDWGGTTEIIELSSITGENVDRLVNVLSDYSDLLELTAVADKPAVGTVLEAHRDPGRGIVATMLVKDGNLRRGDVIVAGHGYGRVRAMQEPRGDGLYTIELAGPSIPVEVAGLDEMPEAGSLFHGMKDLKKAAEIANMVRQQENELARSRGFSLEEWSKARAGTMVKELVIVLKCDVQGTAETIKQELDKLKHEEVRVKVIHSAVGQISTTDVHLAEASGGIVVGFHVGVDHKARELADNHHVDIRTYEVIYKLIEDLRDALAGLLSPELVEQYEGTAEIRQVFKVSKTGKVAGCMVTKGFIKRDAKVRLLRDGVPIYETVLSSLKREKDDASEVREGFECGLQIRNYDDFKEGDQIETYRIEEHKRSLDS
;
A
#
# COMPACT_ATOMS: atom_id res chain seq x y z
N MET A 1 33.98 -23.85 -36.17
CA MET A 1 33.85 -25.23 -36.69
C MET A 1 32.79 -25.96 -35.89
N VAL A 2 31.67 -26.33 -36.53
CA VAL A 2 30.49 -26.95 -35.89
C VAL A 2 30.34 -28.41 -36.33
N GLN A 3 29.75 -29.29 -35.51
CA GLN A 3 29.44 -30.66 -35.95
C GLN A 3 28.14 -30.71 -36.75
N ALA A 4 28.13 -31.46 -37.86
CA ALA A 4 26.93 -31.68 -38.68
C ALA A 4 25.71 -32.16 -37.86
N HIS A 5 25.93 -32.94 -36.79
CA HIS A 5 24.91 -33.38 -35.85
C HIS A 5 24.06 -32.25 -35.27
N GLN A 6 24.69 -31.13 -34.88
CA GLN A 6 23.97 -29.99 -34.31
C GLN A 6 23.12 -29.36 -35.41
N ILE A 7 23.76 -29.00 -36.52
CA ILE A 7 23.13 -28.29 -37.64
C ILE A 7 21.88 -29.02 -38.16
N TYR A 8 21.94 -30.32 -38.51
CA TYR A 8 20.73 -30.98 -39.04
C TYR A 8 19.62 -31.16 -38.00
N LYS A 9 19.98 -31.23 -36.70
CA LYS A 9 19.01 -31.37 -35.60
C LYS A 9 18.33 -30.04 -35.29
N ASP A 10 19.08 -28.95 -35.28
CA ASP A 10 18.57 -27.58 -35.14
C ASP A 10 17.62 -27.23 -36.31
N LEU A 11 17.85 -27.84 -37.48
CA LEU A 11 17.01 -27.73 -38.68
C LEU A 11 15.82 -28.72 -38.72
N GLY A 12 15.67 -29.61 -37.73
CA GLY A 12 14.62 -30.65 -37.72
C GLY A 12 14.69 -31.67 -38.87
N MET A 13 15.80 -31.75 -39.61
CA MET A 13 15.94 -32.59 -40.81
C MET A 13 16.57 -33.96 -40.48
N SER A 14 16.35 -34.97 -41.33
CA SER A 14 17.10 -36.23 -41.22
C SER A 14 18.53 -36.07 -41.74
N LEU A 15 19.47 -36.81 -41.14
CA LEU A 15 20.87 -36.89 -41.61
C LEU A 15 21.00 -37.34 -43.08
N LYS A 16 20.01 -38.05 -43.62
CA LYS A 16 20.02 -38.49 -45.03
C LYS A 16 19.72 -37.32 -45.97
N ASP A 17 18.73 -36.51 -45.63
CA ASP A 17 18.25 -35.41 -46.45
C ASP A 17 19.18 -34.19 -46.34
N PHE A 18 19.72 -33.95 -45.14
CA PHE A 18 20.78 -32.98 -44.91
C PHE A 18 22.03 -33.28 -45.76
N LYS A 19 22.45 -34.54 -45.84
CA LYS A 19 23.56 -34.97 -46.71
C LYS A 19 23.28 -34.75 -48.20
N ALA A 20 22.05 -34.96 -48.66
CA ALA A 20 21.68 -34.70 -50.04
C ALA A 20 21.85 -33.21 -50.39
N LYS A 21 21.25 -32.32 -49.57
CA LYS A 21 21.36 -30.87 -49.76
C LYS A 21 22.78 -30.33 -49.61
N CYS A 22 23.60 -30.90 -48.71
CA CYS A 22 25.03 -30.55 -48.62
C CYS A 22 25.80 -30.94 -49.90
N ALA A 23 25.45 -32.07 -50.54
CA ALA A 23 26.10 -32.51 -51.77
C ALA A 23 25.75 -31.62 -52.97
N GLU A 24 24.55 -31.04 -53.02
CA GLU A 24 24.10 -30.10 -54.06
C GLU A 24 24.94 -28.80 -54.09
N ILE A 25 25.51 -28.40 -52.94
CA ILE A 25 26.47 -27.29 -52.81
C ILE A 25 27.94 -27.75 -52.68
N GLY A 26 28.23 -29.03 -52.94
CA GLY A 26 29.59 -29.58 -52.95
C GLY A 26 30.21 -29.92 -51.58
N VAL A 27 29.48 -29.78 -50.48
CA VAL A 27 29.98 -29.99 -49.10
C VAL A 27 29.86 -31.46 -48.67
N SER A 28 30.98 -32.13 -48.40
CA SER A 28 31.03 -33.59 -48.25
C SER A 28 30.81 -34.10 -46.81
N VAL A 29 29.56 -34.13 -46.36
CA VAL A 29 29.18 -34.62 -45.01
C VAL A 29 29.17 -36.15 -44.94
N LYS A 30 30.24 -36.75 -44.39
CA LYS A 30 30.36 -38.22 -44.29
C LYS A 30 29.51 -38.82 -43.15
N GLY A 31 29.28 -38.10 -42.05
CA GLY A 31 28.43 -38.54 -40.94
C GLY A 31 28.12 -37.43 -39.95
N ALA A 32 27.35 -37.73 -38.90
CA ALA A 32 26.92 -36.74 -37.91
C ALA A 32 28.11 -36.04 -37.19
N ILE A 33 29.21 -36.77 -37.00
CA ILE A 33 30.44 -36.28 -36.32
C ILE A 33 31.37 -35.50 -37.29
N THR A 34 31.00 -35.35 -38.58
CA THR A 34 31.77 -34.52 -39.52
C THR A 34 31.73 -33.07 -39.05
N LYS A 35 32.91 -32.50 -38.77
CA LYS A 35 33.08 -31.08 -38.46
C LYS A 35 33.10 -30.27 -39.76
N LEU A 36 32.38 -29.16 -39.76
CA LEU A 36 32.27 -28.21 -40.87
C LEU A 36 32.90 -26.89 -40.46
N SER A 37 33.62 -26.24 -41.37
CA SER A 37 34.09 -24.87 -41.23
C SER A 37 32.92 -23.88 -41.23
N ASP A 38 33.11 -22.72 -40.61
CA ASP A 38 31.99 -21.79 -40.39
C ASP A 38 31.54 -21.12 -41.71
N GLU A 39 32.41 -21.09 -42.72
CA GLU A 39 32.10 -20.78 -44.12
C GLU A 39 31.17 -21.83 -44.76
N GLU A 40 31.45 -23.13 -44.59
CA GLU A 40 30.55 -24.20 -45.05
C GLU A 40 29.19 -24.14 -44.34
N VAL A 41 29.16 -23.82 -43.04
CA VAL A 41 27.91 -23.65 -42.29
C VAL A 41 27.09 -22.45 -42.81
N SER A 42 27.74 -21.34 -43.16
CA SER A 42 27.08 -20.20 -43.79
C SER A 42 26.52 -20.56 -45.17
N ALA A 43 27.28 -21.27 -46.01
CA ALA A 43 26.82 -21.73 -47.32
C ALA A 43 25.60 -22.66 -47.22
N ILE A 44 25.60 -23.58 -46.25
CA ILE A 44 24.46 -24.46 -45.95
C ILE A 44 23.22 -23.66 -45.55
N ARG A 45 23.34 -22.72 -44.59
CA ARG A 45 22.20 -21.91 -44.11
C ARG A 45 21.59 -21.05 -45.23
N LYS A 46 22.45 -20.40 -46.02
CA LYS A 46 22.03 -19.56 -47.16
C LYS A 46 21.34 -20.37 -48.25
N HIS A 47 21.84 -21.57 -48.57
CA HIS A 47 21.20 -22.45 -49.56
C HIS A 47 19.86 -23.03 -49.09
N LEU A 48 19.66 -23.15 -47.77
CA LEU A 48 18.41 -23.60 -47.16
C LEU A 48 17.34 -22.50 -47.02
N GLY A 49 17.66 -21.23 -47.34
CA GLY A 49 16.70 -20.12 -47.34
C GLY A 49 16.32 -19.60 -45.94
N LEU A 50 17.17 -19.82 -44.94
CA LEU A 50 16.87 -19.55 -43.53
C LEU A 50 17.29 -18.15 -43.05
N ASP A 51 17.96 -17.37 -43.90
CA ASP A 51 18.29 -15.97 -43.63
C ASP A 51 17.06 -15.06 -43.87
N THR A 52 15.98 -15.33 -43.11
CA THR A 52 14.72 -14.54 -43.08
C THR A 52 14.26 -14.21 -41.66
N ALA A 53 15.20 -14.07 -40.72
CA ALA A 53 15.02 -13.18 -39.59
C ALA A 53 15.35 -11.75 -40.06
N ALA A 54 14.44 -10.79 -39.86
CA ALA A 54 14.69 -9.40 -40.20
C ALA A 54 15.79 -8.82 -39.31
N VAL A 55 16.88 -8.34 -39.93
CA VAL A 55 17.94 -7.64 -39.21
C VAL A 55 17.43 -6.24 -38.86
N THR A 56 17.01 -6.06 -37.61
CA THR A 56 17.10 -4.75 -36.97
C THR A 56 18.57 -4.37 -36.94
N GLU A 57 18.93 -3.20 -37.46
CA GLU A 57 20.28 -2.66 -37.29
C GLU A 57 20.51 -2.33 -35.82
N THR A 58 21.09 -3.27 -35.08
CA THR A 58 21.76 -2.95 -33.82
C THR A 58 22.92 -2.04 -34.17
N ALA A 59 22.78 -0.74 -33.88
CA ALA A 59 23.88 0.20 -33.97
C ALA A 59 25.09 -0.36 -33.21
N GLU A 60 26.30 -0.14 -33.73
CA GLU A 60 27.51 -0.46 -32.97
C GLU A 60 27.44 0.29 -31.62
N PRO A 61 27.57 -0.39 -30.47
CA PRO A 61 27.49 0.27 -29.17
C PRO A 61 28.52 1.39 -29.14
N THR A 62 28.08 2.58 -28.78
CA THR A 62 28.92 3.77 -28.88
C THR A 62 30.14 3.62 -27.98
N LYS A 63 31.20 4.39 -28.25
CA LYS A 63 32.39 4.42 -27.38
C LYS A 63 32.06 4.78 -25.92
N ALA A 64 30.92 5.40 -25.65
CA ALA A 64 30.42 5.64 -24.29
C ALA A 64 29.85 4.36 -23.67
N GLU A 65 29.03 3.59 -24.39
CA GLU A 65 28.43 2.34 -23.90
C GLU A 65 29.47 1.22 -23.73
N ILE A 66 30.43 1.10 -24.66
CA ILE A 66 31.56 0.16 -24.50
C ILE A 66 32.39 0.55 -23.27
N ALA A 67 32.71 1.84 -23.10
CA ALA A 67 33.47 2.29 -21.93
C ALA A 67 32.68 2.15 -20.61
N ALA A 68 31.35 2.29 -20.63
CA ALA A 68 30.50 2.04 -19.47
C ALA A 68 30.46 0.55 -19.09
N ALA A 69 30.36 -0.35 -20.09
CA ALA A 69 30.43 -1.79 -19.87
C ALA A 69 31.81 -2.25 -19.36
N GLU A 70 32.90 -1.72 -19.92
CA GLU A 70 34.27 -1.96 -19.44
C GLU A 70 34.48 -1.40 -18.03
N ALA A 71 33.94 -0.22 -17.72
CA ALA A 71 33.99 0.38 -16.38
C ALA A 71 33.21 -0.47 -15.35
N ALA A 72 31.99 -0.89 -15.67
CA ALA A 72 31.17 -1.74 -14.80
C ALA A 72 31.84 -3.11 -14.55
N ALA A 73 32.34 -3.76 -15.60
CA ALA A 73 33.07 -5.03 -15.47
C ALA A 73 34.37 -4.88 -14.67
N LYS A 74 35.07 -3.75 -14.79
CA LYS A 74 36.25 -3.44 -13.98
C LYS A 74 35.89 -3.16 -12.52
N GLU A 75 34.81 -2.45 -12.26
CA GLU A 75 34.33 -2.20 -10.89
C GLU A 75 33.87 -3.51 -10.22
N GLU A 76 33.17 -4.39 -10.93
CA GLU A 76 32.81 -5.72 -10.44
C GLU A 76 34.04 -6.59 -10.14
N ALA A 77 35.08 -6.52 -10.97
CA ALA A 77 36.34 -7.21 -10.74
C ALA A 77 37.13 -6.62 -9.55
N GLU A 78 37.11 -5.30 -9.36
CA GLU A 78 37.74 -4.64 -8.20
C GLU A 78 36.98 -4.94 -6.90
N ARG A 79 35.64 -4.94 -6.92
CA ARG A 79 34.79 -5.38 -5.80
C ARG A 79 35.12 -6.83 -5.39
N LYS A 80 35.19 -7.75 -6.33
CA LYS A 80 35.55 -9.16 -6.06
C LYS A 80 36.97 -9.33 -5.51
N GLN A 81 37.94 -8.55 -5.98
CA GLN A 81 39.29 -8.54 -5.39
C GLN A 81 39.30 -8.01 -3.95
N VAL A 82 38.47 -7.03 -3.63
CA VAL A 82 38.32 -6.53 -2.25
C VAL A 82 37.66 -7.60 -1.35
N GLU A 83 36.61 -8.29 -1.82
CA GLU A 83 35.97 -9.37 -1.08
C GLU A 83 36.91 -10.55 -0.79
N ASP A 84 37.68 -11.02 -1.79
CA ASP A 84 38.66 -12.10 -1.61
C ASP A 84 39.84 -11.68 -0.69
N ALA A 85 40.27 -10.42 -0.77
CA ALA A 85 41.30 -9.87 0.12
C ALA A 85 40.79 -9.73 1.57
N GLU A 86 39.56 -9.28 1.77
CA GLU A 86 38.95 -9.16 3.09
C GLU A 86 38.69 -10.55 3.71
N ARG A 87 38.24 -11.51 2.90
CA ARG A 87 38.08 -12.91 3.30
C ARG A 87 39.40 -13.52 3.77
N THR A 88 40.45 -13.43 2.96
CA THR A 88 41.77 -13.99 3.32
C THR A 88 42.38 -13.30 4.54
N ARG A 89 42.17 -11.98 4.71
CA ARG A 89 42.49 -11.23 5.94
C ARG A 89 41.74 -11.80 7.16
N LYS A 90 40.42 -11.97 7.09
CA LYS A 90 39.59 -12.54 8.18
C LYS A 90 39.99 -13.98 8.52
N GLU A 91 40.27 -14.82 7.52
CA GLU A 91 40.76 -16.19 7.72
C GLU A 91 42.14 -16.22 8.40
N ALA A 92 43.06 -15.30 8.08
CA ALA A 92 44.37 -15.20 8.72
C ALA A 92 44.29 -14.75 10.20
N ILE A 93 43.45 -13.77 10.50
CA ILE A 93 43.19 -13.29 11.88
C ILE A 93 42.53 -14.39 12.72
N ALA A 94 41.51 -15.06 12.17
CA ALA A 94 40.81 -16.17 12.81
C ALA A 94 41.75 -17.31 13.21
N LYS A 95 42.69 -17.66 12.32
CA LYS A 95 43.69 -18.72 12.53
C LYS A 95 44.65 -18.45 13.68
N LYS A 96 44.98 -17.18 13.98
CA LYS A 96 45.76 -16.81 15.18
C LYS A 96 44.91 -16.73 16.45
N LEU A 97 43.69 -16.20 16.36
CA LEU A 97 42.77 -16.12 17.51
C LEU A 97 42.19 -17.48 17.95
N GLY A 98 42.25 -18.50 17.09
CA GLY A 98 41.70 -19.84 17.37
C GLY A 98 40.17 -19.92 17.27
N VAL A 99 39.56 -19.05 16.44
CA VAL A 99 38.10 -18.97 16.25
C VAL A 99 37.71 -19.11 14.77
N LYS A 100 36.42 -19.18 14.45
CA LYS A 100 35.92 -19.09 13.08
C LYS A 100 36.12 -17.67 12.49
N PRO A 101 36.27 -17.51 11.16
CA PRO A 101 36.30 -16.18 10.50
C PRO A 101 35.11 -15.29 10.86
N GLU A 102 33.90 -15.85 10.84
CA GLU A 102 32.62 -15.24 11.25
C GLU A 102 32.66 -14.56 12.64
N HIS A 103 33.54 -15.01 13.53
CA HIS A 103 33.59 -14.57 14.93
C HIS A 103 34.67 -13.52 15.21
N THR A 104 35.54 -13.19 14.24
CA THR A 104 36.70 -12.30 14.44
C THR A 104 36.30 -10.89 14.86
N GLU A 105 35.35 -10.27 14.14
CA GLU A 105 34.82 -8.93 14.45
C GLU A 105 34.15 -8.88 15.82
N PHE A 106 33.36 -9.91 16.17
CA PHE A 106 32.72 -9.99 17.49
C PHE A 106 33.76 -10.07 18.61
N VAL A 107 34.87 -10.81 18.43
CA VAL A 107 35.99 -10.82 19.38
C VAL A 107 36.66 -9.45 19.47
N GLY A 108 36.92 -8.76 18.34
CA GLY A 108 37.49 -7.40 18.34
C GLY A 108 36.63 -6.39 19.10
N GLN A 109 35.31 -6.35 18.80
CA GLN A 109 34.33 -5.51 19.50
C GLN A 109 34.25 -5.80 21.01
N LEU A 110 34.47 -7.06 21.43
CA LEU A 110 34.49 -7.47 22.84
C LEU A 110 35.79 -7.08 23.56
N LEU A 111 36.89 -6.95 22.81
CA LEU A 111 38.20 -6.55 23.31
C LEU A 111 38.41 -5.03 23.30
N GLY A 112 37.65 -4.30 22.47
CA GLY A 112 37.87 -2.88 22.20
C GLY A 112 39.10 -2.64 21.32
N VAL A 113 39.40 -3.59 20.43
CA VAL A 113 40.55 -3.58 19.51
C VAL A 113 40.08 -4.05 18.14
N GLU A 114 40.37 -3.27 17.11
CA GLU A 114 40.15 -3.66 15.71
C GLU A 114 41.42 -4.30 15.17
N PHE A 115 41.28 -5.45 14.51
CA PHE A 115 42.42 -6.19 13.96
C PHE A 115 42.59 -5.81 12.47
N GLU A 116 43.52 -4.91 12.19
CA GLU A 116 43.85 -4.53 10.81
C GLU A 116 44.57 -5.69 10.10
N THR A 117 45.55 -6.30 10.77
CA THR A 117 46.32 -7.43 10.27
C THR A 117 46.27 -8.62 11.23
N ALA A 118 46.82 -9.76 10.81
CA ALA A 118 47.05 -10.88 11.71
C ALA A 118 48.12 -10.55 12.78
N ASP A 119 49.00 -9.57 12.59
CA ASP A 119 50.10 -9.27 13.52
C ASP A 119 49.68 -8.35 14.68
N ASP A 120 48.49 -7.75 14.61
CA ASP A 120 47.86 -6.99 15.71
C ASP A 120 47.23 -7.89 16.78
N VAL A 121 47.24 -9.21 16.57
CA VAL A 121 46.72 -10.22 17.52
C VAL A 121 47.75 -10.52 18.61
N ASP A 122 47.65 -9.84 19.75
CA ASP A 122 48.53 -10.06 20.91
C ASP A 122 48.18 -11.34 21.72
N ASP A 123 49.13 -11.81 22.54
CA ASP A 123 48.94 -13.01 23.39
C ASP A 123 47.76 -12.86 24.37
N GLN A 124 47.36 -11.64 24.74
CA GLN A 124 46.20 -11.41 25.60
C GLN A 124 44.88 -11.53 24.84
N ALA A 125 44.82 -11.14 23.57
CA ALA A 125 43.68 -11.32 22.69
C ALA A 125 43.42 -12.82 22.49
N VAL A 126 44.45 -13.61 22.20
CA VAL A 126 44.36 -15.07 22.09
C VAL A 126 43.84 -15.69 23.41
N LEU A 127 44.45 -15.33 24.55
CA LEU A 127 44.04 -15.85 25.86
C LEU A 127 42.61 -15.45 26.27
N ARG A 128 42.10 -14.31 25.77
CA ARG A 128 40.72 -13.86 25.99
C ARG A 128 39.75 -14.51 25.01
N ALA A 129 40.13 -14.73 23.75
CA ALA A 129 39.34 -15.47 22.77
C ALA A 129 39.08 -16.92 23.22
N GLN A 130 40.09 -17.60 23.76
CA GLN A 130 39.95 -18.93 24.38
C GLN A 130 38.93 -18.94 25.54
N LYS A 131 38.82 -17.86 26.32
CA LYS A 131 37.82 -17.75 27.40
C LYS A 131 36.40 -17.46 26.91
N LEU A 132 36.25 -17.06 25.65
CA LEU A 132 34.95 -16.87 24.97
C LEU A 132 34.51 -18.13 24.22
N GLU A 133 35.37 -19.14 24.08
CA GLU A 133 35.08 -20.41 23.39
C GLU A 133 33.81 -21.10 23.92
N VAL A 134 33.51 -20.98 25.22
CA VAL A 134 32.28 -21.50 25.84
C VAL A 134 31.02 -20.81 25.29
N ILE A 135 31.07 -19.49 25.02
CA ILE A 135 29.95 -18.78 24.37
C ILE A 135 29.75 -19.34 22.96
N PHE A 136 30.83 -19.53 22.20
CA PHE A 136 30.77 -20.06 20.83
C PHE A 136 30.30 -21.52 20.78
N LYS A 137 30.66 -22.34 21.78
CA LYS A 137 30.16 -23.72 21.91
C LYS A 137 28.66 -23.75 22.20
N ILE A 138 28.17 -22.96 23.14
CA ILE A 138 26.72 -22.86 23.44
C ILE A 138 25.96 -22.28 22.24
N ALA A 139 26.51 -21.25 21.58
CA ALA A 139 25.95 -20.66 20.37
C ALA A 139 25.78 -21.69 19.23
N ALA A 140 26.78 -22.55 19.02
CA ALA A 140 26.73 -23.61 18.01
C ALA A 140 25.87 -24.82 18.41
N GLU A 141 25.71 -25.10 19.71
CA GLU A 141 24.91 -26.21 20.24
C GLU A 141 23.40 -25.95 20.19
N PHE A 142 22.99 -24.68 20.17
CA PHE A 142 21.58 -24.24 20.13
C PHE A 142 21.24 -23.38 18.90
N GLU A 143 22.16 -23.23 17.94
CA GLU A 143 22.01 -22.44 16.69
C GLU A 143 21.60 -20.96 16.91
N ILE A 144 22.21 -20.30 17.91
CA ILE A 144 21.91 -18.92 18.32
C ILE A 144 23.13 -18.00 18.11
N PRO A 145 22.96 -16.75 17.63
CA PRO A 145 24.06 -15.80 17.50
C PRO A 145 24.87 -15.60 18.81
N PRO A 146 26.21 -15.60 18.78
CA PRO A 146 27.04 -15.42 19.99
C PRO A 146 26.76 -14.12 20.78
N ARG A 147 26.30 -13.06 20.09
CA ARG A 147 25.83 -11.80 20.70
C ARG A 147 24.66 -12.03 21.66
N ASP A 148 23.75 -12.95 21.36
CA ASP A 148 22.56 -13.23 22.18
C ASP A 148 22.84 -14.12 23.37
N VAL A 149 23.68 -15.15 23.20
CA VAL A 149 24.21 -15.93 24.33
C VAL A 149 24.95 -15.01 25.31
N GLN A 150 25.71 -14.02 24.80
CA GLN A 150 26.34 -13.00 25.64
C GLN A 150 25.32 -12.04 26.28
N ARG A 151 24.27 -11.62 25.55
CA ARG A 151 23.18 -10.75 26.06
C ARG A 151 22.44 -11.41 27.22
N ILE A 152 22.17 -12.72 27.12
CA ILE A 152 21.60 -13.54 28.20
C ILE A 152 22.55 -13.58 29.41
N ALA A 153 23.84 -13.87 29.20
CA ALA A 153 24.82 -13.91 30.29
C ALA A 153 24.96 -12.55 31.03
N ARG A 154 24.98 -11.42 30.30
CA ARG A 154 24.99 -10.07 30.91
C ARG A 154 23.72 -9.79 31.71
N GLY A 155 22.55 -10.20 31.22
CA GLY A 155 21.26 -10.04 31.90
C GLY A 155 21.13 -10.81 33.22
N LEU A 156 22.01 -11.78 33.47
CA LEU A 156 22.08 -12.58 34.70
C LEU A 156 23.10 -12.04 35.71
N GLY A 157 23.77 -10.93 35.43
CA GLY A 157 24.78 -10.34 36.34
C GLY A 157 26.13 -11.06 36.32
N ILE A 158 26.40 -11.91 35.33
CA ILE A 158 27.71 -12.56 35.13
C ILE A 158 28.68 -11.51 34.58
N GLU A 159 29.33 -10.75 35.47
CA GLU A 159 30.08 -9.55 35.10
C GLU A 159 31.33 -9.80 34.25
N ALA A 160 31.25 -9.37 32.98
CA ALA A 160 32.43 -9.05 32.19
C ALA A 160 33.08 -7.76 32.72
N GLY A 161 34.05 -7.90 33.62
CA GLY A 161 34.76 -6.75 34.21
C GLY A 161 35.49 -5.88 33.18
N ARG A 162 35.65 -4.58 33.46
CA ARG A 162 36.27 -3.56 32.57
C ARG A 162 37.74 -3.78 32.17
N LYS A 163 38.32 -4.96 32.44
CA LYS A 163 39.65 -5.41 31.97
C LYS A 163 39.62 -6.86 31.46
N GLY A 164 38.52 -7.25 30.79
CA GLY A 164 38.43 -8.47 30.02
C GLY A 164 37.61 -9.60 30.67
N TYR A 165 37.22 -10.54 29.83
CA TYR A 165 36.39 -11.68 30.20
C TYR A 165 37.14 -12.64 31.14
N LYS A 166 36.53 -13.01 32.28
CA LYS A 166 37.16 -13.95 33.21
C LYS A 166 37.09 -15.41 32.74
N GLY A 167 36.14 -15.74 31.87
CA GLY A 167 35.68 -17.11 31.61
C GLY A 167 34.57 -17.51 32.60
N PHE A 168 33.71 -18.45 32.21
CA PHE A 168 32.69 -19.01 33.11
C PHE A 168 33.30 -20.05 34.06
N THR A 169 32.73 -20.18 35.25
CA THR A 169 32.83 -21.42 36.04
C THR A 169 31.92 -22.52 35.46
N PRO A 170 32.18 -23.81 35.72
CA PRO A 170 31.32 -24.90 35.25
C PRO A 170 29.86 -24.79 35.69
N SER A 171 29.59 -24.16 36.85
CA SER A 171 28.24 -23.92 37.34
C SER A 171 27.52 -22.80 36.56
N GLU A 172 28.23 -21.73 36.18
CA GLU A 172 27.67 -20.67 35.32
C GLU A 172 27.45 -21.17 33.89
N GLU A 173 28.34 -22.00 33.35
CA GLU A 173 28.16 -22.65 32.05
C GLU A 173 26.90 -23.54 32.04
N PHE A 174 26.72 -24.39 33.06
CA PHE A 174 25.54 -25.24 33.19
C PHE A 174 24.24 -24.43 33.30
N MET A 175 24.22 -23.37 34.10
CA MET A 175 23.08 -22.47 34.23
C MET A 175 22.75 -21.76 32.90
N LEU A 176 23.76 -21.30 32.16
CA LEU A 176 23.57 -20.64 30.88
C LEU A 176 23.01 -21.60 29.82
N ARG A 177 23.55 -22.82 29.72
CA ARG A 177 23.02 -23.90 28.86
C ARG A 177 21.55 -24.20 29.17
N ALA A 178 21.21 -24.37 30.44
CA ALA A 178 19.84 -24.67 30.87
C ALA A 178 18.86 -23.53 30.53
N MET A 179 19.26 -22.26 30.71
CA MET A 179 18.43 -21.10 30.41
C MET A 179 18.29 -20.82 28.91
N VAL A 180 19.34 -21.07 28.12
CA VAL A 180 19.26 -21.02 26.65
C VAL A 180 18.26 -22.07 26.17
N LYS A 181 18.34 -23.32 26.63
CA LYS A 181 17.34 -24.36 26.32
C LYS A 181 15.93 -23.93 26.72
N GLN A 182 15.71 -23.46 27.95
CA GLN A 182 14.36 -23.05 28.41
C GLN A 182 13.73 -21.92 27.58
N LYS A 183 14.53 -21.03 26.99
CA LYS A 183 14.05 -19.94 26.11
C LYS A 183 13.79 -20.37 24.67
N HIS A 184 14.51 -21.37 24.16
CA HIS A 184 14.48 -21.77 22.75
C HIS A 184 13.77 -23.10 22.47
N THR A 185 13.44 -23.90 23.50
CA THR A 185 12.47 -25.01 23.38
C THR A 185 11.14 -24.49 22.83
N THR A 186 10.73 -25.03 21.68
CA THR A 186 9.50 -24.67 20.95
C THR A 186 8.24 -25.08 21.70
N GLN A 187 7.08 -24.56 21.28
CA GLN A 187 5.80 -24.87 21.91
C GLN A 187 5.41 -26.35 21.79
N GLU A 188 5.91 -27.07 20.77
CA GLU A 188 5.60 -28.47 20.51
C GLU A 188 6.14 -29.42 21.59
N GLU A 189 7.40 -29.26 22.04
CA GLU A 189 7.93 -30.05 23.16
C GLU A 189 7.10 -29.84 24.44
N ARG A 190 6.66 -28.59 24.69
CA ARG A 190 5.81 -28.25 25.84
C ARG A 190 4.39 -28.81 25.74
N MET A 191 3.92 -29.16 24.56
CA MET A 191 2.65 -29.88 24.38
C MET A 191 2.81 -31.40 24.51
N ALA A 192 4.00 -31.94 24.24
CA ALA A 192 4.30 -33.35 24.41
C ALA A 192 4.38 -33.79 25.88
N GLU A 193 5.07 -33.03 26.74
CA GLU A 193 5.22 -33.36 28.17
C GLU A 193 3.89 -33.31 28.96
N VAL A 194 2.86 -32.62 28.44
CA VAL A 194 1.55 -32.44 29.12
C VAL A 194 0.63 -33.66 28.96
N GLN A 195 0.94 -34.63 28.10
CA GLN A 195 0.05 -35.78 27.83
C GLN A 195 0.19 -36.97 28.80
N VAL A 196 1.11 -36.92 29.79
CA VAL A 196 1.37 -38.07 30.69
C VAL A 196 1.25 -37.71 32.18
N GLU A 197 0.05 -37.29 32.62
CA GLU A 197 -0.44 -37.63 33.96
C GLU A 197 -1.97 -37.53 34.07
N ALA A 198 -2.63 -38.56 34.61
CA ALA A 198 -4.08 -38.68 34.68
C ALA A 198 -4.62 -38.34 36.09
N LYS A 199 -5.74 -37.60 36.13
CA LYS A 199 -6.41 -37.15 37.38
C LYS A 199 -7.02 -38.30 38.19
N PRO A 200 -7.10 -38.14 39.52
CA PRO A 200 -8.26 -38.55 40.31
C PRO A 200 -9.20 -37.37 40.67
N GLU A 201 -10.41 -37.70 41.14
CA GLU A 201 -11.57 -36.81 41.25
C GLU A 201 -11.49 -35.67 42.29
N TYR A 202 -12.32 -34.63 42.09
CA TYR A 202 -12.72 -33.65 43.10
C TYR A 202 -14.21 -33.82 43.45
N LYS A 203 -14.55 -33.85 44.75
CA LYS A 203 -15.93 -33.68 45.26
C LYS A 203 -15.94 -32.69 46.45
N PRO A 204 -16.99 -31.86 46.62
CA PRO A 204 -16.91 -30.62 47.39
C PRO A 204 -17.50 -30.69 48.81
N ALA A 205 -17.11 -29.73 49.67
CA ALA A 205 -17.85 -29.36 50.88
C ALA A 205 -17.72 -27.84 51.19
N PRO A 206 -18.82 -27.09 51.36
CA PRO A 206 -18.85 -25.72 51.87
C PRO A 206 -19.29 -25.68 53.36
N PRO A 207 -19.51 -24.50 53.99
CA PRO A 207 -18.77 -23.24 53.93
C PRO A 207 -18.37 -22.72 55.34
N THR A 208 -17.48 -21.73 55.43
CA THR A 208 -17.52 -20.63 56.43
C THR A 208 -16.39 -19.63 56.14
N GLY A 209 -16.48 -18.41 56.67
CA GLY A 209 -15.38 -17.44 56.57
C GLY A 209 -15.53 -16.27 57.54
N ASN A 210 -14.46 -15.49 57.73
CA ASN A 210 -14.49 -14.11 58.23
C ASN A 210 -13.10 -13.45 58.13
N LYS A 211 -13.09 -12.19 57.65
CA LYS A 211 -12.18 -11.05 57.97
C LYS A 211 -10.66 -11.28 57.91
N ALA A 212 -9.86 -10.64 57.04
CA ALA A 212 -9.73 -9.23 56.64
C ALA A 212 -9.02 -8.31 57.66
N VAL A 213 -7.85 -7.80 57.25
CA VAL A 213 -7.17 -6.56 57.72
C VAL A 213 -6.52 -5.91 56.48
N GLU A 214 -6.46 -4.58 56.43
CA GLU A 214 -6.01 -3.78 55.29
C GLU A 214 -4.53 -3.38 55.35
N ALA A 215 -3.97 -2.92 54.23
CA ALA A 215 -2.79 -2.06 54.18
C ALA A 215 -2.99 -0.93 53.16
N LYS A 216 -2.70 0.33 53.53
CA LYS A 216 -2.83 1.50 52.65
C LYS A 216 -1.47 1.98 52.11
N PRO A 217 -1.44 2.64 50.93
CA PRO A 217 -0.22 3.16 50.32
C PRO A 217 0.22 4.50 50.95
N ALA A 218 1.47 4.89 50.68
CA ALA A 218 2.02 6.20 51.03
C ALA A 218 2.71 6.86 49.82
N ALA A 219 2.68 8.19 49.79
CA ALA A 219 3.31 9.05 48.78
C ALA A 219 4.26 10.06 49.47
N PRO A 220 5.16 10.77 48.75
CA PRO A 220 6.40 11.29 49.34
C PRO A 220 6.32 12.72 49.92
N ALA A 221 7.31 13.03 50.76
CA ALA A 221 7.69 14.38 51.22
C ALA A 221 9.24 14.45 51.38
N ALA A 222 9.81 15.64 51.61
CA ALA A 222 11.24 15.92 51.38
C ALA A 222 11.99 16.57 52.58
N GLU A 223 13.25 16.98 52.31
CA GLU A 223 14.20 17.77 53.13
C GLU A 223 15.04 17.07 54.23
N ALA A 224 16.36 17.33 54.24
CA ALA A 224 17.10 18.02 55.34
C ALA A 224 18.66 17.83 55.38
N THR A 225 19.40 18.77 54.79
CA THR A 225 20.67 19.37 55.33
C THR A 225 22.05 18.65 55.37
N ARG A 226 23.09 19.47 55.05
CA ARG A 226 24.46 19.58 55.65
C ARG A 226 25.64 18.60 55.32
N ALA A 227 26.28 18.89 54.17
CA ALA A 227 27.64 19.46 54.04
C ALA A 227 28.92 18.80 54.64
N ARG A 228 29.97 18.64 53.80
CA ARG A 228 31.34 19.18 54.03
C ARG A 228 32.31 19.06 52.82
N ARG A 229 33.01 20.16 52.49
CA ARG A 229 34.34 20.31 51.82
C ARG A 229 34.57 19.66 50.42
N GLY A 230 35.09 20.34 49.38
CA GLY A 230 35.41 21.77 49.18
C GLY A 230 36.63 22.03 48.24
N ARG A 231 36.76 23.27 47.71
CA ARG A 231 37.81 23.80 46.77
C ARG A 231 37.75 23.22 45.34
N VAL A 232 37.92 23.94 44.22
CA VAL A 232 38.10 25.38 43.82
C VAL A 232 37.71 25.51 42.31
N SER A 233 37.53 26.64 41.62
CA SER A 233 37.49 28.11 41.90
C SER A 233 36.96 28.88 40.66
N ASN A 234 36.48 30.12 40.87
CA ASN A 234 36.31 31.21 39.87
C ASN A 234 35.29 31.04 38.71
N GLU A 235 34.69 32.11 38.15
CA GLU A 235 34.44 33.48 38.65
C GLU A 235 33.43 34.26 37.75
N GLN A 236 32.53 35.05 38.37
CA GLN A 236 31.64 36.07 37.74
C GLN A 236 30.61 35.53 36.71
N THR A 237 29.50 36.21 36.36
CA THR A 237 29.13 37.64 36.46
C THR A 237 27.72 37.84 37.05
N ARG A 238 27.38 39.07 37.48
CA ARG A 238 26.04 39.53 37.92
C ARG A 238 25.53 40.66 37.04
N GLU A 239 24.21 40.81 36.90
CA GLU A 239 23.39 42.05 37.03
C GLU A 239 21.96 41.80 36.49
N VAL A 240 20.91 42.60 36.75
CA VAL A 240 20.40 43.25 37.98
C VAL A 240 18.91 43.62 37.72
N ILE A 241 18.06 43.65 38.75
CA ILE A 241 16.61 43.98 38.64
C ILE A 241 16.39 45.51 38.78
N PRO A 242 15.29 46.10 38.27
CA PRO A 242 14.22 46.44 39.23
C PRO A 242 12.76 46.41 38.70
N GLU A 243 11.83 45.95 39.55
CA GLU A 243 10.39 46.24 39.43
C GLU A 243 10.05 47.65 39.97
N ARG A 244 8.87 48.20 39.59
CA ARG A 244 8.12 49.14 40.45
C ARG A 244 6.59 48.99 40.32
N PHE A 245 5.96 48.65 41.46
CA PHE A 245 4.65 49.04 42.02
C PHE A 245 3.41 49.16 41.08
N ARG A 246 2.29 48.45 41.34
CA ARG A 246 1.23 48.70 42.38
C ARG A 246 0.46 50.03 42.17
N GLU A 247 -0.88 50.11 42.23
CA GLU A 247 -1.89 49.34 42.99
C GLU A 247 -3.29 49.23 42.32
N GLN A 248 -4.09 48.23 42.76
CA GLN A 248 -5.59 48.18 42.85
C GLN A 248 -6.43 48.36 41.55
N ALA A 249 -7.59 47.71 41.32
CA ALA A 249 -8.39 46.68 42.02
C ALA A 249 -9.17 45.86 40.95
N GLY A 250 -9.84 44.73 41.19
CA GLY A 250 -10.10 43.93 42.40
C GLY A 250 -11.14 42.80 42.15
N LYS A 251 -11.48 42.03 43.19
CA LYS A 251 -12.41 40.87 43.22
C LYS A 251 -11.97 39.60 42.44
N GLY A 252 -12.20 38.41 43.03
CA GLY A 252 -12.21 37.13 42.27
C GLY A 252 -11.09 36.09 42.54
N ARG A 253 -10.80 35.71 43.79
CA ARG A 253 -10.06 34.47 44.10
C ARG A 253 -10.89 33.56 45.00
N GLY A 254 -10.90 32.25 44.70
CA GLY A 254 -11.67 31.23 45.43
C GLY A 254 -11.50 29.82 44.83
N ARG A 255 -10.26 29.35 44.71
CA ARG A 255 -9.96 28.03 44.11
C ARG A 255 -10.14 26.90 45.13
N ARG A 256 -10.86 25.85 44.73
CA ARG A 256 -10.97 24.50 45.33
C ARG A 256 -9.97 24.15 46.45
N GLU A 257 -10.49 23.67 47.58
CA GLU A 257 -9.86 22.61 48.38
C GLU A 257 -10.84 21.46 48.66
N ARG A 258 -10.32 20.32 49.11
CA ARG A 258 -11.07 19.08 49.39
C ARG A 258 -11.28 18.93 50.90
N PHE A 259 -12.39 18.30 51.28
CA PHE A 259 -12.52 17.68 52.60
C PHE A 259 -13.12 16.28 52.48
N GLU A 260 -12.41 15.30 53.04
CA GLU A 260 -12.97 14.11 53.64
C GLU A 260 -12.35 13.97 55.04
N VAL A 261 -13.16 13.57 56.01
CA VAL A 261 -12.84 12.48 56.96
C VAL A 261 -14.15 12.11 57.67
N SER A 262 -14.33 10.83 57.93
CA SER A 262 -15.51 10.28 58.59
C SER A 262 -15.57 10.61 60.08
N GLN A 263 -16.78 10.52 60.67
CA GLN A 263 -16.89 10.12 62.06
C GLN A 263 -18.22 9.42 62.39
N LEU A 264 -18.11 8.48 63.33
CA LEU A 264 -19.18 7.84 64.12
C LEU A 264 -20.08 6.81 63.41
N SER A 265 -20.27 5.68 64.09
CA SER A 265 -21.06 4.52 63.66
C SER A 265 -21.68 3.82 64.87
N TYR A 266 -22.93 3.35 64.73
CA TYR A 266 -23.75 2.69 65.77
C TYR A 266 -24.08 3.58 67.01
N ASP A 267 -25.19 3.38 67.73
CA ASP A 267 -26.06 2.20 67.81
C ASP A 267 -27.59 2.53 67.78
N ARG A 268 -28.41 1.49 67.89
CA ARG A 268 -29.85 1.37 67.64
C ARG A 268 -30.74 2.02 68.72
N PRO A 269 -31.98 2.40 68.36
CA PRO A 269 -33.09 1.58 68.88
C PRO A 269 -34.22 1.31 67.87
N LYS A 270 -35.04 0.29 68.16
CA LYS A 270 -36.28 -0.01 67.42
C LYS A 270 -37.43 0.87 67.93
N GLY A 271 -38.23 1.38 66.99
CA GLY A 271 -39.67 1.12 67.00
C GLY A 271 -40.63 2.26 67.35
N ARG A 272 -41.62 2.44 66.46
CA ARG A 272 -43.02 2.48 66.90
C ARG A 272 -43.96 1.94 65.82
N GLN A 273 -44.84 1.01 66.20
CA GLN A 273 -46.04 0.73 65.43
C GLN A 273 -46.96 1.96 65.44
N ARG A 274 -47.65 2.23 64.33
CA ARG A 274 -49.00 2.80 64.36
C ARG A 274 -49.91 1.98 63.43
N ARG A 275 -51.07 1.58 63.95
CA ARG A 275 -52.09 0.79 63.24
C ARG A 275 -53.46 1.44 63.54
N ARG A 276 -54.30 1.60 62.50
CA ARG A 276 -55.69 2.15 62.52
C ARG A 276 -55.81 3.64 62.88
N GLY A 277 -56.70 4.37 62.17
CA GLY A 277 -56.83 5.82 62.40
C GLY A 277 -58.06 6.61 61.89
N ARG A 278 -58.74 6.26 60.77
CA ARG A 278 -60.08 6.78 60.35
C ARG A 278 -60.21 8.30 60.07
N GLY A 279 -60.59 8.75 58.85
CA GLY A 279 -60.79 10.20 58.62
C GLY A 279 -61.53 10.73 57.37
N GLY A 280 -61.10 10.44 56.13
CA GLY A 280 -61.65 11.05 54.89
C GLY A 280 -61.37 12.57 54.74
N PRO A 281 -61.95 13.26 53.73
CA PRO A 281 -62.72 12.76 52.58
C PRO A 281 -61.84 12.60 51.32
N ASP A 282 -62.46 12.40 50.15
CA ASP A 282 -61.79 12.48 48.85
C ASP A 282 -61.31 13.92 48.54
N GLU A 283 -60.07 14.06 48.05
CA GLU A 283 -59.70 15.20 47.20
C GLU A 283 -59.72 14.74 45.74
N GLU A 284 -60.38 15.52 44.90
CA GLU A 284 -60.70 15.14 43.53
C GLU A 284 -59.45 14.89 42.68
N GLN A 285 -59.52 13.86 41.83
CA GLN A 285 -58.61 13.73 40.71
C GLN A 285 -58.78 14.93 39.79
N LYS A 286 -57.93 15.96 39.96
CA LYS A 286 -57.74 16.98 38.92
C LYS A 286 -57.25 16.29 37.66
N LYS A 287 -58.19 16.00 36.77
CA LYS A 287 -57.92 15.74 35.36
C LYS A 287 -57.12 16.94 34.86
N ILE A 288 -55.83 16.72 34.61
CA ILE A 288 -55.07 17.61 33.76
C ILE A 288 -55.68 17.39 32.37
N GLU A 289 -56.39 18.39 31.86
CA GLU A 289 -56.92 18.35 30.50
C GLU A 289 -55.71 18.21 29.57
N MET A 290 -55.70 17.11 28.80
CA MET A 290 -54.59 16.81 27.90
C MET A 290 -54.56 17.90 26.83
N PRO A 291 -53.45 18.64 26.64
CA PRO A 291 -53.41 19.70 25.65
C PRO A 291 -53.56 19.10 24.24
N THR A 292 -54.74 19.26 23.64
CA THR A 292 -55.09 18.79 22.30
C THR A 292 -54.57 19.75 21.24
N GLY A 293 -53.24 19.84 21.13
CA GLY A 293 -52.53 20.39 19.98
C GLY A 293 -51.76 19.29 19.25
N PRO A 294 -51.54 19.43 17.93
CA PRO A 294 -50.64 18.56 17.19
C PRO A 294 -49.22 18.68 17.77
N VAL A 295 -48.47 17.57 17.77
CA VAL A 295 -47.11 17.54 18.32
C VAL A 295 -46.13 17.24 17.19
N THR A 296 -45.29 18.20 16.83
CA THR A 296 -44.11 17.95 15.99
C THR A 296 -43.00 17.33 16.84
N VAL A 297 -42.36 16.28 16.35
CA VAL A 297 -41.18 15.67 16.97
C VAL A 297 -40.14 15.31 15.92
N GLU A 298 -38.88 15.58 16.22
CA GLU A 298 -37.73 15.23 15.37
C GLU A 298 -37.08 13.93 15.87
N LEU A 299 -36.61 13.09 14.95
CA LEU A 299 -35.81 11.90 15.24
C LEU A 299 -34.31 12.26 15.31
N PRO A 300 -33.47 11.50 16.06
CA PRO A 300 -33.81 10.35 16.88
C PRO A 300 -34.41 10.75 18.24
N LEU A 301 -35.58 10.17 18.56
CA LEU A 301 -36.36 10.54 19.74
C LEU A 301 -36.34 9.43 20.80
N ASN A 302 -35.95 9.77 22.03
CA ASN A 302 -36.08 8.87 23.18
C ASN A 302 -37.45 9.04 23.86
N LEU A 303 -37.91 7.99 24.56
CA LEU A 303 -39.18 8.00 25.31
C LEU A 303 -39.33 9.22 26.24
N ARG A 304 -38.24 9.67 26.85
CA ARG A 304 -38.22 10.90 27.66
C ARG A 304 -38.61 12.16 26.85
N ASN A 305 -38.04 12.34 25.67
CA ASN A 305 -38.27 13.52 24.85
C ASN A 305 -39.71 13.50 24.30
N LEU A 306 -40.20 12.31 23.92
CA LEU A 306 -41.61 12.11 23.57
C LEU A 306 -42.56 12.40 24.74
N SER A 307 -42.21 11.98 25.96
CA SER A 307 -42.97 12.28 27.19
C SER A 307 -43.04 13.78 27.47
N GLU A 308 -41.93 14.51 27.27
CA GLU A 308 -41.85 15.96 27.44
C GLU A 308 -42.65 16.69 26.32
N ALA A 309 -42.56 16.27 25.06
CA ALA A 309 -43.32 16.83 23.93
C ALA A 309 -44.84 16.54 23.99
N MET A 310 -45.25 15.35 24.42
CA MET A 310 -46.66 15.01 24.61
C MET A 310 -47.24 15.61 25.90
N GLY A 311 -46.42 15.98 26.88
CA GLY A 311 -46.89 16.40 28.21
C GLY A 311 -47.53 15.27 29.04
N VAL A 312 -47.26 14.01 28.68
CA VAL A 312 -47.75 12.78 29.33
C VAL A 312 -46.58 12.11 30.03
N LYS A 313 -46.73 11.59 31.26
CA LYS A 313 -45.56 11.06 31.99
C LYS A 313 -45.06 9.75 31.40
N ASN A 314 -43.73 9.56 31.36
CA ASN A 314 -43.06 8.30 30.96
C ASN A 314 -43.77 7.03 31.47
N ASN A 315 -44.13 6.99 32.76
CA ASN A 315 -44.79 5.84 33.39
C ASN A 315 -46.21 5.57 32.86
N GLU A 316 -46.92 6.61 32.40
CA GLU A 316 -48.26 6.51 31.81
C GLU A 316 -48.17 6.00 30.35
N ILE A 317 -47.13 6.40 29.60
CA ILE A 317 -46.83 5.90 28.25
C ILE A 317 -46.46 4.41 28.30
N MET A 318 -45.46 4.04 29.12
CA MET A 318 -45.10 2.62 29.31
C MET A 318 -46.29 1.80 29.82
N GLY A 319 -47.11 2.38 30.72
CA GLY A 319 -48.31 1.75 31.26
C GLY A 319 -49.39 1.46 30.20
N ARG A 320 -49.63 2.37 29.24
CA ARG A 320 -50.54 2.07 28.10
C ARG A 320 -49.94 1.06 27.15
N MET A 321 -48.67 1.18 26.76
CA MET A 321 -48.06 0.26 25.79
C MET A 321 -48.07 -1.20 26.27
N ILE A 322 -47.74 -1.44 27.54
CA ILE A 322 -47.82 -2.79 28.15
C ILE A 322 -49.26 -3.31 28.19
N LYS A 323 -50.26 -2.43 28.36
CA LYS A 323 -51.69 -2.79 28.37
C LYS A 323 -52.20 -3.17 26.97
N GLU A 324 -51.74 -2.49 25.92
CA GLU A 324 -52.09 -2.81 24.53
C GLU A 324 -51.19 -3.92 23.93
N GLY A 325 -50.31 -4.53 24.73
CA GLY A 325 -49.49 -5.69 24.34
C GLY A 325 -48.21 -5.39 23.56
N LEU A 326 -47.81 -4.12 23.46
CA LEU A 326 -46.57 -3.69 22.79
C LEU A 326 -45.33 -3.97 23.66
N PRO A 327 -44.14 -4.14 23.05
CA PRO A 327 -42.91 -4.44 23.78
C PRO A 327 -42.54 -3.32 24.78
N PRO A 328 -42.00 -3.67 25.97
CA PRO A 328 -41.71 -2.72 27.03
C PRO A 328 -40.46 -1.88 26.72
N LEU A 329 -40.68 -0.61 26.39
CA LEU A 329 -39.64 0.41 26.24
C LEU A 329 -38.93 0.74 27.55
N ARG A 330 -37.69 1.23 27.46
CA ARG A 330 -36.95 1.91 28.53
C ARG A 330 -36.83 3.41 28.22
N ILE A 331 -36.53 4.19 29.26
CA ILE A 331 -36.48 5.67 29.20
C ILE A 331 -35.46 6.21 28.17
N ASN A 332 -34.38 5.45 27.92
CA ASN A 332 -33.29 5.82 27.02
C ASN A 332 -33.31 5.05 25.69
N ASP A 333 -34.33 4.22 25.43
CA ASP A 333 -34.43 3.52 24.16
C ASP A 333 -34.91 4.50 23.08
N THR A 334 -34.23 4.48 21.93
CA THR A 334 -34.59 5.25 20.73
C THR A 334 -35.84 4.67 20.09
N LEU A 335 -36.82 5.52 19.78
CA LEU A 335 -38.11 5.12 19.23
C LEU A 335 -38.09 5.17 17.70
N SER A 336 -38.60 4.12 17.05
CA SER A 336 -38.86 4.15 15.60
C SER A 336 -40.10 4.99 15.28
N LYS A 337 -40.19 5.47 14.03
CA LYS A 337 -41.36 6.19 13.50
C LYS A 337 -42.66 5.42 13.77
N GLU A 338 -42.70 4.12 13.46
CA GLU A 338 -43.82 3.23 13.74
C GLU A 338 -44.24 3.21 15.22
N MET A 339 -43.28 3.18 16.16
CA MET A 339 -43.58 3.18 17.59
C MET A 339 -44.09 4.55 18.06
N ILE A 340 -43.59 5.65 17.50
CA ILE A 340 -44.09 7.01 17.80
C ILE A 340 -45.51 7.17 17.27
N GLU A 341 -45.80 6.73 16.04
CA GLU A 341 -47.14 6.73 15.44
C GLU A 341 -48.11 5.84 16.24
N GLN A 342 -47.70 4.65 16.65
CA GLN A 342 -48.48 3.79 17.54
C GLN A 342 -48.77 4.45 18.90
N ILE A 343 -47.79 5.15 19.49
CA ILE A 343 -48.01 5.93 20.73
C ILE A 343 -48.98 7.10 20.47
N GLY A 344 -48.89 7.78 19.33
CA GLY A 344 -49.84 8.81 18.90
C GLY A 344 -51.27 8.28 18.83
N ILE A 345 -51.48 7.16 18.14
CA ILE A 345 -52.77 6.46 18.05
C ILE A 345 -53.28 6.04 19.44
N ILE A 346 -52.43 5.41 20.25
CA ILE A 346 -52.75 4.95 21.61
C ILE A 346 -53.10 6.11 22.57
N PHE A 347 -52.68 7.34 22.27
CA PHE A 347 -52.99 8.54 23.05
C PHE A 347 -53.92 9.54 22.35
N GLU A 348 -54.54 9.14 21.23
CA GLU A 348 -55.48 9.95 20.44
C GLU A 348 -54.88 11.32 20.05
N ARG A 349 -53.63 11.33 19.58
CA ARG A 349 -52.94 12.52 19.06
C ARG A 349 -52.33 12.33 17.68
N GLU A 350 -52.50 13.36 16.87
CA GLU A 350 -51.67 13.60 15.68
C GLU A 350 -50.26 13.99 16.13
N ILE A 351 -49.30 13.09 15.87
CA ILE A 351 -47.87 13.35 16.03
C ILE A 351 -47.27 13.46 14.64
N THR A 352 -46.79 14.65 14.29
CA THR A 352 -46.06 14.87 13.04
C THR A 352 -44.59 14.55 13.29
N VAL A 353 -44.18 13.34 12.92
CA VAL A 353 -42.77 12.96 12.95
C VAL A 353 -42.06 13.67 11.80
N LEU A 354 -41.18 14.61 12.15
CA LEU A 354 -40.17 15.12 11.24
C LEU A 354 -39.05 14.09 11.20
N GLU A 355 -38.77 13.59 10.00
CA GLU A 355 -37.63 12.70 9.75
C GLU A 355 -36.32 13.48 9.96
N PRO A 356 -35.22 12.80 10.34
CA PRO A 356 -33.96 13.48 10.56
C PRO A 356 -33.48 14.00 9.20
N LYS A 357 -33.40 15.32 9.03
CA LYS A 357 -32.90 15.94 7.81
C LYS A 357 -31.53 15.40 7.47
N ASP A 358 -31.39 14.82 6.30
CA ASP A 358 -30.11 14.35 5.81
C ASP A 358 -29.23 15.54 5.40
N ALA A 359 -27.95 15.27 5.13
CA ALA A 359 -27.00 16.31 4.72
C ALA A 359 -27.50 17.08 3.48
N GLU A 360 -28.20 16.40 2.56
CA GLU A 360 -28.79 16.98 1.35
C GLU A 360 -29.96 17.93 1.67
N ASP A 361 -30.86 17.58 2.60
CA ASP A 361 -31.95 18.45 3.06
C ASP A 361 -31.41 19.73 3.70
N LEU A 362 -30.37 19.61 4.52
CA LEU A 362 -29.72 20.74 5.19
C LEU A 362 -28.97 21.66 4.19
N ILE A 363 -28.47 21.10 3.09
CA ILE A 363 -27.92 21.89 1.97
C ILE A 363 -29.07 22.58 1.23
N ALA A 364 -30.15 21.88 0.90
CA ALA A 364 -31.31 22.42 0.20
C ALA A 364 -31.95 23.60 0.96
N GLU A 365 -32.26 23.45 2.26
CA GLU A 365 -32.79 24.54 3.09
C GLU A 365 -31.81 25.72 3.23
N GLN A 366 -30.50 25.50 3.06
CA GLN A 366 -29.54 26.60 3.01
C GLN A 366 -29.51 27.29 1.65
N LEU A 367 -29.65 26.57 0.54
CA LEU A 367 -29.78 27.14 -0.80
C LEU A 367 -31.07 27.96 -0.94
N GLU A 368 -32.22 27.45 -0.44
CA GLU A 368 -33.47 28.21 -0.34
C GLU A 368 -33.29 29.52 0.45
N GLN A 369 -32.49 29.50 1.52
CA GLN A 369 -32.17 30.70 2.32
C GLN A 369 -31.26 31.72 1.61
N PHE A 370 -30.76 31.45 0.39
CA PHE A 370 -30.22 32.49 -0.49
C PHE A 370 -31.30 33.23 -1.28
N GLY A 371 -32.45 32.59 -1.54
CA GLY A 371 -33.65 33.17 -2.14
C GLY A 371 -33.89 32.72 -3.58
N GLU A 372 -35.16 32.62 -3.99
CA GLU A 372 -35.60 32.30 -5.35
C GLU A 372 -35.44 33.48 -6.35
N GLU A 373 -34.47 34.38 -6.13
CA GLU A 373 -34.00 35.25 -7.20
C GLU A 373 -33.15 34.40 -8.15
N ALA A 374 -33.84 33.67 -9.04
CA ALA A 374 -33.24 32.93 -10.13
C ALA A 374 -32.49 33.91 -11.04
N GLY A 375 -31.21 34.12 -10.74
CA GLY A 375 -30.32 34.97 -11.52
C GLY A 375 -30.35 34.55 -12.98
N THR A 376 -30.15 35.52 -13.88
CA THR A 376 -30.18 35.27 -15.32
C THR A 376 -29.19 34.18 -15.70
N GLU A 377 -29.67 33.19 -16.44
CA GLU A 377 -28.81 32.20 -17.09
C GLU A 377 -27.89 32.93 -18.08
N GLU A 378 -26.59 32.82 -17.85
CA GLU A 378 -25.54 33.38 -18.70
C GLU A 378 -24.82 32.25 -19.45
N PRO A 379 -24.37 32.49 -20.70
CA PRO A 379 -23.62 31.49 -21.46
C PRO A 379 -22.24 31.25 -20.82
N ARG A 380 -21.96 29.99 -20.46
CA ARG A 380 -20.71 29.57 -19.81
C ARG A 380 -19.71 28.97 -20.80
N ALA A 381 -18.48 28.79 -20.34
CA ALA A 381 -17.45 28.08 -21.10
C ALA A 381 -17.73 26.56 -21.10
N PRO A 382 -17.51 25.85 -22.22
CA PRO A 382 -17.52 24.38 -22.25
C PRO A 382 -16.38 23.83 -21.40
N ILE A 383 -16.69 22.77 -20.66
CA ILE A 383 -15.74 21.97 -19.89
C ILE A 383 -15.45 20.72 -20.73
N VAL A 384 -14.21 20.55 -21.17
CA VAL A 384 -13.81 19.53 -22.14
C VAL A 384 -12.81 18.57 -21.50
N THR A 385 -13.12 17.28 -21.46
CA THR A 385 -12.16 16.26 -21.00
C THR A 385 -11.45 15.61 -22.17
N ILE A 386 -10.15 15.32 -22.02
CA ILE A 386 -9.39 14.54 -22.98
C ILE A 386 -9.14 13.14 -22.41
N MET A 387 -9.56 12.11 -23.15
CA MET A 387 -9.48 10.70 -22.75
C MET A 387 -8.89 9.82 -23.85
N GLY A 388 -8.57 8.57 -23.51
CA GLY A 388 -7.92 7.60 -24.38
C GLY A 388 -6.74 6.90 -23.70
N HIS A 389 -6.16 5.95 -24.42
CA HIS A 389 -5.02 5.11 -24.01
C HIS A 389 -3.76 5.92 -23.64
N VAL A 390 -2.81 5.23 -23.01
CA VAL A 390 -1.41 5.69 -22.85
C VAL A 390 -0.77 5.89 -24.24
N ASP A 391 0.21 6.79 -24.35
CA ASP A 391 0.99 7.12 -25.56
C ASP A 391 0.21 7.53 -26.82
N HIS A 392 -1.12 7.73 -26.72
CA HIS A 392 -1.94 8.30 -27.78
C HIS A 392 -1.76 9.83 -27.96
N GLY A 393 -0.94 10.48 -27.14
CA GLY A 393 -0.59 11.90 -27.28
C GLY A 393 -1.63 12.88 -26.75
N LYS A 394 -2.33 12.55 -25.66
CA LYS A 394 -3.35 13.39 -25.01
C LYS A 394 -2.78 14.69 -24.44
N THR A 395 -1.78 14.55 -23.56
CA THR A 395 -1.03 15.67 -22.98
C THR A 395 -0.37 16.49 -24.08
N SER A 396 0.23 15.83 -25.08
CA SER A 396 0.81 16.48 -26.27
C SER A 396 -0.21 17.27 -27.09
N LEU A 397 -1.47 16.81 -27.16
CA LEU A 397 -2.56 17.54 -27.82
C LEU A 397 -3.00 18.76 -27.00
N LEU A 398 -3.03 18.66 -25.67
CA LEU A 398 -3.28 19.81 -24.80
C LEU A 398 -2.15 20.84 -24.87
N ASP A 399 -0.89 20.39 -24.88
CA ASP A 399 0.29 21.24 -25.09
C ASP A 399 0.24 21.95 -26.45
N ALA A 400 -0.13 21.23 -27.53
CA ALA A 400 -0.31 21.82 -28.87
C ALA A 400 -1.45 22.83 -28.95
N ILE A 401 -2.56 22.62 -28.22
CA ILE A 401 -3.69 23.55 -28.14
C ILE A 401 -3.33 24.79 -27.29
N ALA A 402 -2.61 24.59 -26.18
CA ALA A 402 -2.28 25.64 -25.22
C ALA A 402 -0.96 26.38 -25.50
N SER A 403 -0.15 25.90 -26.45
CA SER A 403 1.23 26.37 -26.71
C SER A 403 2.16 26.22 -25.51
N LEU A 404 2.14 25.03 -24.89
CA LEU A 404 2.94 24.65 -23.72
C LEU A 404 3.85 23.44 -24.05
N ASP A 405 4.62 22.99 -23.05
CA ASP A 405 5.41 21.75 -23.09
C ASP A 405 5.41 21.09 -21.69
N ARG A 406 4.23 20.63 -21.24
CA ARG A 406 4.11 19.90 -19.96
C ARG A 406 4.67 18.48 -20.04
N VAL A 407 4.63 17.86 -21.22
CA VAL A 407 5.19 16.51 -21.43
C VAL A 407 6.68 16.42 -21.06
N SER A 408 7.46 17.51 -21.15
CA SER A 408 8.86 17.53 -20.70
C SER A 408 9.06 17.82 -19.20
N GLU A 409 8.03 18.32 -18.50
CA GLU A 409 8.04 18.58 -17.06
C GLU A 409 7.47 17.41 -16.22
N GLU A 410 6.63 16.54 -16.78
CA GLU A 410 6.03 15.40 -16.04
C GLU A 410 7.01 14.24 -15.82
N SER A 411 7.11 13.76 -14.57
CA SER A 411 7.99 12.62 -14.22
C SER A 411 7.63 11.34 -15.00
N GLY A 412 8.54 10.94 -15.89
CA GLY A 412 8.35 9.79 -16.77
C GLY A 412 7.56 10.07 -18.05
N GLY A 413 7.21 11.33 -18.34
CA GLY A 413 6.48 11.73 -19.55
C GLY A 413 5.03 11.26 -19.58
N ILE A 414 4.44 10.98 -18.42
CA ILE A 414 3.06 10.49 -18.28
C ILE A 414 2.27 11.30 -17.25
N THR A 415 1.08 11.72 -17.66
CA THR A 415 0.12 12.39 -16.77
C THR A 415 -0.48 11.39 -15.79
N GLN A 416 -0.32 11.68 -14.49
CA GLN A 416 -0.70 10.79 -13.37
C GLN A 416 -1.72 11.43 -12.39
N HIS A 417 -2.18 12.66 -12.69
CA HIS A 417 -3.11 13.46 -11.89
C HIS A 417 -4.20 14.08 -12.78
N ILE A 418 -5.34 14.47 -12.20
CA ILE A 418 -6.38 15.22 -12.93
C ILE A 418 -6.02 16.72 -12.97
N GLY A 419 -5.26 17.11 -13.99
CA GLY A 419 -5.00 18.52 -14.28
C GLY A 419 -6.22 19.20 -14.91
N ALA A 420 -6.69 20.32 -14.33
CA ALA A 420 -7.73 21.15 -14.95
C ALA A 420 -7.28 22.61 -15.07
N PHE A 421 -7.47 23.20 -16.24
CA PHE A 421 -7.02 24.57 -16.52
C PHE A 421 -7.93 25.27 -17.54
N ARG A 422 -8.10 26.59 -17.41
CA ARG A 422 -8.77 27.38 -18.46
C ARG A 422 -7.77 27.83 -19.52
N LEU A 423 -8.18 27.74 -20.78
CA LEU A 423 -7.52 28.35 -21.92
C LEU A 423 -8.46 29.39 -22.56
N ASP A 424 -7.93 30.58 -22.78
CA ASP A 424 -8.61 31.68 -23.49
C ASP A 424 -8.07 31.73 -24.92
N LEU A 425 -8.98 31.66 -25.90
CA LEU A 425 -8.66 31.49 -27.31
C LEU A 425 -9.33 32.61 -28.13
N LEU A 426 -8.55 33.31 -28.95
CA LEU A 426 -9.07 34.33 -29.88
C LEU A 426 -9.04 33.83 -31.32
N GLN A 427 -10.13 34.04 -32.05
CA GLN A 427 -10.20 33.72 -33.47
C GLN A 427 -9.56 34.84 -34.32
N LYS A 428 -8.42 34.54 -34.96
CA LYS A 428 -7.71 35.44 -35.89
C LYS A 428 -7.52 34.72 -37.23
N ASP A 429 -7.94 35.36 -38.32
CA ASP A 429 -7.89 34.81 -39.69
C ASP A 429 -8.53 33.40 -39.85
N GLY A 430 -9.57 33.10 -39.04
CA GLY A 430 -10.27 31.81 -39.04
C GLY A 430 -9.63 30.69 -38.20
N LYS A 431 -8.47 30.95 -37.59
CA LYS A 431 -7.80 30.06 -36.64
C LYS A 431 -7.98 30.57 -35.21
N PHE A 432 -8.09 29.67 -34.24
CA PHE A 432 -8.00 30.04 -32.82
C PHE A 432 -6.54 30.03 -32.35
N ILE A 433 -6.15 31.03 -31.56
CA ILE A 433 -4.80 31.21 -31.01
C ILE A 433 -4.92 31.49 -29.51
N PRO A 434 -4.06 30.92 -28.63
CA PRO A 434 -3.98 31.28 -27.22
C PRO A 434 -3.81 32.78 -26.98
N TYR A 435 -4.61 33.32 -26.06
CA TYR A 435 -4.57 34.71 -25.66
C TYR A 435 -4.08 34.86 -24.22
N HIS A 436 -2.87 35.36 -24.06
CA HIS A 436 -2.28 35.68 -22.78
C HIS A 436 -2.56 37.14 -22.43
N ALA A 437 -3.05 37.40 -21.21
CA ALA A 437 -3.41 38.76 -20.79
C ALA A 437 -2.20 39.71 -20.65
N ASP A 438 -0.99 39.15 -20.56
CA ASP A 438 0.24 39.89 -20.35
C ASP A 438 0.80 40.48 -21.67
N THR A 439 0.45 39.92 -22.83
CA THR A 439 0.72 40.53 -24.14
C THR A 439 -0.20 41.72 -24.38
N HIS A 440 0.34 42.93 -24.23
CA HIS A 440 -0.37 44.21 -24.29
C HIS A 440 -0.91 44.66 -25.67
N ASP A 441 -0.78 43.84 -26.71
CA ASP A 441 -1.20 44.18 -28.07
C ASP A 441 -2.62 43.69 -28.38
N GLU A 442 -3.40 44.57 -29.03
CA GLU A 442 -4.78 44.37 -29.52
C GLU A 442 -5.88 44.14 -28.46
N GLN A 443 -6.70 45.19 -28.23
CA GLN A 443 -8.00 45.03 -27.55
C GLN A 443 -8.97 44.24 -28.46
N PRO A 444 -9.51 43.08 -28.02
CA PRO A 444 -10.22 42.14 -28.91
C PRO A 444 -11.55 42.69 -29.47
N GLU A 445 -12.13 43.68 -28.82
CA GLU A 445 -13.40 44.30 -29.21
C GLU A 445 -13.32 45.10 -30.53
N THR A 446 -12.12 45.38 -31.03
CA THR A 446 -11.90 46.25 -32.20
C THR A 446 -12.09 45.56 -33.56
N ALA A 447 -12.14 44.22 -33.61
CA ALA A 447 -11.98 43.46 -34.85
C ALA A 447 -12.98 42.29 -35.07
N GLY A 448 -14.03 42.18 -34.25
CA GLY A 448 -15.10 41.17 -34.45
C GLY A 448 -14.68 39.71 -34.24
N ALA A 449 -13.55 39.47 -33.56
CA ALA A 449 -13.02 38.14 -33.28
C ALA A 449 -13.90 37.37 -32.25
N LYS A 450 -14.28 36.12 -32.55
CA LYS A 450 -14.90 35.24 -31.54
C LYS A 450 -13.86 34.91 -30.47
N ARG A 451 -14.14 35.23 -29.21
CA ARG A 451 -13.36 34.74 -28.05
C ARG A 451 -14.03 33.48 -27.52
N LEU A 452 -13.34 32.37 -27.67
CA LEU A 452 -13.71 31.11 -27.04
C LEU A 452 -12.96 31.02 -25.70
N ARG A 453 -13.64 30.57 -24.64
CA ARG A 453 -13.02 30.18 -23.38
C ARG A 453 -13.32 28.71 -23.20
N VAL A 454 -12.31 27.88 -22.96
CA VAL A 454 -12.48 26.43 -22.76
C VAL A 454 -11.79 26.03 -21.47
N THR A 455 -12.44 25.21 -20.65
CA THR A 455 -11.79 24.60 -19.49
C THR A 455 -11.46 23.16 -19.83
N PHE A 456 -10.18 22.85 -19.96
CA PHE A 456 -9.72 21.50 -20.23
C PHE A 456 -9.52 20.73 -18.93
N ILE A 457 -9.92 19.46 -18.92
CA ILE A 457 -9.59 18.46 -17.90
C ILE A 457 -8.77 17.35 -18.57
N ASP A 458 -7.49 17.27 -18.23
CA ASP A 458 -6.68 16.12 -18.60
C ASP A 458 -7.00 14.94 -17.68
N THR A 459 -6.96 13.73 -18.21
CA THR A 459 -7.22 12.50 -17.45
C THR A 459 -6.15 11.44 -17.71
N PRO A 460 -5.55 10.83 -16.67
CA PRO A 460 -4.53 9.81 -16.84
C PRO A 460 -5.01 8.60 -17.65
N GLY A 461 -4.18 8.16 -18.61
CA GLY A 461 -4.53 7.12 -19.58
C GLY A 461 -4.47 5.68 -19.05
N HIS A 462 -3.53 5.38 -18.14
CA HIS A 462 -3.28 4.04 -17.64
C HIS A 462 -4.52 3.46 -16.95
N GLU A 463 -4.82 2.18 -17.24
CA GLU A 463 -5.89 1.36 -16.65
C GLU A 463 -6.19 1.72 -15.18
N ALA A 464 -5.18 1.71 -14.30
CA ALA A 464 -5.28 1.98 -12.86
C ALA A 464 -6.12 3.22 -12.47
N PHE A 465 -6.19 4.23 -13.35
CA PHE A 465 -6.92 5.48 -13.12
C PHE A 465 -8.36 5.49 -13.69
N THR A 466 -9.01 4.34 -13.88
CA THR A 466 -10.43 4.26 -14.32
C THR A 466 -11.36 5.15 -13.48
N ALA A 467 -11.15 5.20 -12.15
CA ALA A 467 -11.92 6.07 -11.26
C ALA A 467 -11.73 7.58 -11.56
N MET A 468 -10.53 8.00 -11.98
CA MET A 468 -10.26 9.38 -12.39
C MET A 468 -10.90 9.69 -13.75
N ARG A 469 -10.87 8.75 -14.71
CA ARG A 469 -11.58 8.91 -16.00
C ARG A 469 -13.09 9.07 -15.78
N ALA A 470 -13.70 8.24 -14.94
CA ALA A 470 -15.11 8.37 -14.56
C ALA A 470 -15.44 9.72 -13.88
N ARG A 471 -14.57 10.20 -12.98
CA ARG A 471 -14.70 11.52 -12.34
C ARG A 471 -14.62 12.66 -13.36
N GLY A 472 -13.74 12.55 -14.35
CA GLY A 472 -13.63 13.50 -15.46
C GLY A 472 -14.94 13.58 -16.26
N ALA A 473 -15.43 12.44 -16.77
CA ALA A 473 -16.67 12.39 -17.57
C ALA A 473 -17.86 13.06 -16.88
N ASN A 474 -18.11 12.74 -15.61
CA ASN A 474 -19.25 13.26 -14.82
C ASN A 474 -19.20 14.79 -14.56
N VAL A 475 -18.11 15.46 -14.96
CA VAL A 475 -17.86 16.88 -14.71
C VAL A 475 -17.80 17.71 -16.00
N THR A 476 -17.77 17.08 -17.17
CA THR A 476 -17.55 17.73 -18.47
C THR A 476 -18.77 17.73 -19.39
N ASP A 477 -18.83 18.73 -20.28
CA ASP A 477 -19.88 18.87 -21.29
C ASP A 477 -19.53 18.13 -22.60
N ILE A 478 -18.23 18.01 -22.91
CA ILE A 478 -17.72 17.37 -24.13
C ILE A 478 -16.53 16.46 -23.77
N ALA A 479 -16.47 15.26 -24.36
CA ALA A 479 -15.37 14.31 -24.23
C ALA A 479 -14.62 14.14 -25.56
N VAL A 480 -13.33 14.53 -25.58
CA VAL A 480 -12.43 14.29 -26.70
C VAL A 480 -11.73 12.94 -26.52
N ILE A 481 -12.12 11.96 -27.34
CA ILE A 481 -11.53 10.62 -27.35
C ILE A 481 -10.34 10.61 -28.31
N VAL A 482 -9.14 10.41 -27.78
CA VAL A 482 -7.88 10.43 -28.55
C VAL A 482 -7.45 9.03 -28.95
N VAL A 483 -7.28 8.81 -30.25
CA VAL A 483 -6.97 7.51 -30.85
C VAL A 483 -5.80 7.65 -31.81
N ALA A 484 -4.67 7.01 -31.52
CA ALA A 484 -3.52 7.13 -32.40
C ALA A 484 -3.70 6.37 -33.72
N ALA A 485 -3.22 6.93 -34.83
CA ALA A 485 -3.42 6.37 -36.17
C ALA A 485 -2.58 5.10 -36.45
N ASP A 486 -1.48 4.90 -35.73
CA ASP A 486 -0.66 3.68 -35.74
C ASP A 486 -1.35 2.55 -34.93
N ASP A 487 -1.64 2.81 -33.66
CA ASP A 487 -2.18 1.85 -32.70
C ASP A 487 -3.64 1.49 -33.00
N GLY A 488 -4.50 2.50 -33.17
CA GLY A 488 -5.95 2.37 -33.31
C GLY A 488 -6.68 2.24 -31.97
N VAL A 489 -7.88 1.64 -31.99
CA VAL A 489 -8.68 1.48 -30.76
C VAL A 489 -8.08 0.36 -29.90
N MET A 490 -7.83 0.70 -28.63
CA MET A 490 -7.25 -0.15 -27.57
C MET A 490 -8.19 -0.21 -26.36
N PRO A 491 -8.10 -1.20 -25.45
CA PRO A 491 -9.07 -1.38 -24.35
C PRO A 491 -9.31 -0.16 -23.46
N GLN A 492 -8.28 0.65 -23.15
CA GLN A 492 -8.44 1.88 -22.37
C GLN A 492 -9.21 2.99 -23.14
N THR A 493 -9.21 2.94 -24.47
CA THR A 493 -10.09 3.77 -25.32
C THR A 493 -11.53 3.26 -25.29
N GLU A 494 -11.74 1.94 -25.24
CA GLU A 494 -13.08 1.35 -25.08
C GLU A 494 -13.70 1.74 -23.72
N GLU A 495 -12.91 1.69 -22.64
CA GLU A 495 -13.29 2.22 -21.32
C GLU A 495 -13.64 3.71 -21.38
N ALA A 496 -12.82 4.54 -22.04
CA ALA A 496 -13.07 5.97 -22.17
C ALA A 496 -14.41 6.27 -22.89
N ILE A 497 -14.69 5.53 -23.97
CA ILE A 497 -15.97 5.62 -24.70
C ILE A 497 -17.13 5.16 -23.81
N ALA A 498 -16.94 4.11 -23.02
CA ALA A 498 -17.96 3.62 -22.08
C ALA A 498 -18.25 4.64 -20.96
N HIS A 499 -17.22 5.31 -20.41
CA HIS A 499 -17.40 6.34 -19.38
C HIS A 499 -18.08 7.60 -19.93
N ALA A 500 -17.66 8.12 -21.08
CA ALA A 500 -18.30 9.27 -21.71
C ALA A 500 -19.80 9.00 -21.98
N ARG A 501 -20.14 7.79 -22.45
CA ARG A 501 -21.54 7.37 -22.66
C ARG A 501 -22.34 7.16 -21.37
N ALA A 502 -21.72 6.60 -20.33
CA ALA A 502 -22.37 6.41 -19.03
C ALA A 502 -22.65 7.73 -18.30
N ALA A 503 -21.90 8.80 -18.64
CA ALA A 503 -22.10 10.15 -18.15
C ALA A 503 -22.96 11.03 -19.10
N GLU A 504 -23.50 10.46 -20.19
CA GLU A 504 -24.29 11.16 -21.22
C GLU A 504 -23.60 12.38 -21.87
N VAL A 505 -22.25 12.33 -21.94
CA VAL A 505 -21.40 13.41 -22.49
C VAL A 505 -21.26 13.28 -24.01
N GLU A 506 -21.30 14.40 -24.72
CA GLU A 506 -21.15 14.43 -26.18
C GLU A 506 -19.69 14.12 -26.60
N ILE A 507 -19.53 13.26 -27.61
CA ILE A 507 -18.23 12.68 -27.98
C ILE A 507 -17.69 13.27 -29.28
N VAL A 508 -16.48 13.81 -29.21
CA VAL A 508 -15.65 14.19 -30.37
C VAL A 508 -14.45 13.25 -30.43
N VAL A 509 -14.06 12.78 -31.62
CA VAL A 509 -12.90 11.88 -31.76
C VAL A 509 -11.73 12.59 -32.44
N ALA A 510 -10.57 12.59 -31.78
CA ALA A 510 -9.32 13.08 -32.32
C ALA A 510 -8.40 11.90 -32.71
N ILE A 511 -8.15 11.73 -34.00
CA ILE A 511 -7.19 10.75 -34.50
C ILE A 511 -5.81 11.40 -34.58
N THR A 512 -4.88 10.98 -33.71
CA THR A 512 -3.53 11.55 -33.55
C THR A 512 -2.45 10.82 -34.35
N LYS A 513 -1.24 11.39 -34.39
CA LYS A 513 -0.03 10.83 -35.03
C LYS A 513 -0.13 10.61 -36.55
N ILE A 514 -0.94 11.41 -37.27
CA ILE A 514 -1.10 11.28 -38.74
C ILE A 514 0.18 11.56 -39.54
N ASP A 515 1.18 12.18 -38.91
CA ASP A 515 2.54 12.42 -39.41
C ASP A 515 3.38 11.15 -39.56
N LYS A 516 3.02 10.05 -38.88
CA LYS A 516 3.75 8.78 -38.96
C LYS A 516 3.49 8.06 -40.28
N PRO A 517 4.51 7.45 -40.93
CA PRO A 517 4.32 6.65 -42.14
C PRO A 517 3.53 5.35 -41.93
N GLU A 518 3.32 4.95 -40.67
CA GLU A 518 2.56 3.75 -40.25
C GLU A 518 1.07 4.07 -39.98
N ALA A 519 0.66 5.34 -40.05
CA ALA A 519 -0.70 5.79 -39.77
C ALA A 519 -1.75 5.15 -40.70
N ASN A 520 -2.75 4.48 -40.13
CA ASN A 520 -3.79 3.77 -40.85
C ASN A 520 -5.20 4.27 -40.48
N LEU A 521 -5.54 5.46 -40.97
CA LEU A 521 -6.83 6.12 -40.78
C LEU A 521 -8.03 5.22 -41.11
N ALA A 522 -7.92 4.38 -42.13
CA ALA A 522 -8.99 3.47 -42.55
C ALA A 522 -9.28 2.37 -41.50
N LYS A 523 -8.23 1.78 -40.92
CA LYS A 523 -8.34 0.83 -39.78
C LYS A 523 -9.02 1.51 -38.59
N VAL A 524 -8.58 2.71 -38.20
CA VAL A 524 -9.11 3.42 -37.03
C VAL A 524 -10.59 3.79 -37.21
N ARG A 525 -10.96 4.38 -38.37
CA ARG A 525 -12.37 4.67 -38.71
C ARG A 525 -13.23 3.40 -38.69
N GLN A 526 -12.73 2.27 -39.18
CA GLN A 526 -13.46 0.99 -39.15
C GLN A 526 -13.64 0.45 -37.71
N GLN A 527 -12.63 0.59 -36.84
CA GLN A 527 -12.75 0.21 -35.44
C GLN A 527 -13.78 1.08 -34.70
N LEU A 528 -13.71 2.41 -34.87
CA LEU A 528 -14.65 3.38 -34.28
C LEU A 528 -16.10 3.13 -34.72
N ALA A 529 -16.32 2.77 -35.98
CA ALA A 529 -17.64 2.37 -36.48
C ALA A 529 -18.21 1.14 -35.73
N GLY A 530 -17.36 0.21 -35.28
CA GLY A 530 -17.74 -0.91 -34.42
C GLY A 530 -18.31 -0.49 -33.06
N PHE A 531 -17.90 0.69 -32.56
CA PHE A 531 -18.46 1.31 -31.35
C PHE A 531 -19.63 2.25 -31.65
N ASN A 532 -20.13 2.34 -32.88
CA ASN A 532 -21.11 3.35 -33.31
C ASN A 532 -20.59 4.79 -33.05
N LEU A 533 -19.31 5.04 -33.35
CA LEU A 533 -18.72 6.37 -33.49
C LEU A 533 -18.36 6.56 -34.97
N MET A 534 -19.16 7.33 -35.69
CA MET A 534 -19.12 7.41 -37.16
C MET A 534 -19.37 8.85 -37.60
N THR A 535 -18.69 9.29 -38.66
CA THR A 535 -18.87 10.64 -39.21
C THR A 535 -20.24 10.83 -39.85
N PRO A 536 -20.73 12.09 -39.99
CA PRO A 536 -21.93 12.41 -40.75
C PRO A 536 -21.93 11.85 -42.19
N ASP A 537 -20.77 11.84 -42.86
CA ASP A 537 -20.59 11.24 -44.20
C ASP A 537 -20.98 9.75 -44.26
N TRP A 538 -20.86 9.03 -43.13
CA TRP A 538 -21.17 7.60 -43.00
C TRP A 538 -22.51 7.37 -42.27
N GLY A 539 -23.29 8.43 -42.05
CA GLY A 539 -24.61 8.37 -41.39
C GLY A 539 -24.57 8.35 -39.86
N GLY A 540 -23.44 8.68 -39.24
CA GLY A 540 -23.34 8.87 -37.78
C GLY A 540 -23.50 10.33 -37.36
N THR A 541 -23.27 10.60 -36.07
CA THR A 541 -23.38 11.93 -35.46
C THR A 541 -22.06 12.45 -34.86
N THR A 542 -20.99 11.66 -34.94
CA THR A 542 -19.72 11.94 -34.25
C THR A 542 -18.75 12.66 -35.18
N GLU A 543 -18.30 13.86 -34.82
CA GLU A 543 -17.18 14.49 -35.53
C GLU A 543 -15.87 13.73 -35.25
N ILE A 544 -15.16 13.36 -36.32
CA ILE A 544 -13.88 12.65 -36.28
C ILE A 544 -12.84 13.50 -37.01
N ILE A 545 -11.82 13.93 -36.28
CA ILE A 545 -10.84 14.94 -36.71
C ILE A 545 -9.46 14.30 -36.73
N GLU A 546 -8.80 14.33 -37.88
CA GLU A 546 -7.49 13.72 -38.12
C GLU A 546 -6.41 14.79 -38.00
N LEU A 547 -5.52 14.68 -37.01
CA LEU A 547 -4.61 15.74 -36.60
C LEU A 547 -3.22 15.22 -36.14
N SER A 548 -2.24 16.12 -36.07
CA SER A 548 -0.95 15.82 -35.44
C SER A 548 -0.59 16.90 -34.41
N SER A 549 -0.43 16.46 -33.17
CA SER A 549 0.02 17.31 -32.06
C SER A 549 1.45 17.81 -32.23
N ILE A 550 2.28 17.15 -33.06
CA ILE A 550 3.70 17.53 -33.26
C ILE A 550 3.84 18.56 -34.39
N THR A 551 3.09 18.42 -35.49
CA THR A 551 3.14 19.40 -36.60
C THR A 551 2.15 20.55 -36.43
N GLY A 552 1.19 20.43 -35.52
CA GLY A 552 0.07 21.36 -35.34
C GLY A 552 -1.03 21.21 -36.40
N GLU A 553 -0.93 20.22 -37.29
CA GLU A 553 -1.89 20.01 -38.38
C GLU A 553 -3.28 19.66 -37.85
N ASN A 554 -4.30 20.40 -38.30
CA ASN A 554 -5.72 20.28 -37.92
C ASN A 554 -6.07 20.46 -36.43
N VAL A 555 -5.13 20.90 -35.57
CA VAL A 555 -5.41 21.24 -34.17
C VAL A 555 -6.38 22.43 -34.08
N ASP A 556 -6.24 23.40 -34.99
CA ASP A 556 -7.18 24.51 -35.17
C ASP A 556 -8.59 24.05 -35.59
N ARG A 557 -8.71 22.98 -36.38
CA ARG A 557 -9.99 22.37 -36.72
C ARG A 557 -10.68 21.73 -35.51
N LEU A 558 -9.92 21.07 -34.61
CA LEU A 558 -10.48 20.55 -33.36
C LEU A 558 -11.04 21.68 -32.49
N VAL A 559 -10.31 22.79 -32.35
CA VAL A 559 -10.79 23.95 -31.57
C VAL A 559 -12.01 24.61 -32.21
N ASN A 560 -12.07 24.72 -33.54
CA ASN A 560 -13.27 25.21 -34.24
C ASN A 560 -14.49 24.32 -33.93
N VAL A 561 -14.35 22.98 -34.02
CA VAL A 561 -15.44 22.05 -33.70
C VAL A 561 -15.87 22.13 -32.23
N LEU A 562 -14.95 22.30 -31.28
CA LEU A 562 -15.29 22.56 -29.87
C LEU A 562 -16.06 23.88 -29.68
N SER A 563 -15.78 24.90 -30.51
CA SER A 563 -16.53 26.16 -30.55
C SER A 563 -17.96 25.97 -31.08
N ASP A 564 -18.12 25.13 -32.11
CA ASP A 564 -19.40 24.87 -32.76
C ASP A 564 -20.31 24.00 -31.86
N TYR A 565 -19.76 22.99 -31.19
CA TYR A 565 -20.47 22.21 -30.16
C TYR A 565 -20.84 23.08 -28.94
N SER A 566 -20.01 24.03 -28.54
CA SER A 566 -20.34 24.97 -27.46
C SER A 566 -21.53 25.88 -27.80
N ASP A 567 -21.68 26.28 -29.06
CA ASP A 567 -22.83 27.06 -29.51
C ASP A 567 -24.08 26.14 -29.64
N LEU A 568 -23.91 24.90 -30.11
CA LEU A 568 -24.99 23.91 -30.31
C LEU A 568 -25.60 23.39 -29.00
N LEU A 569 -24.81 23.24 -27.94
CA LEU A 569 -25.25 22.74 -26.63
C LEU A 569 -25.91 23.83 -25.76
N GLU A 570 -25.97 25.08 -26.22
CA GLU A 570 -26.58 26.24 -25.52
C GLU A 570 -26.18 26.34 -24.02
N LEU A 571 -24.91 26.08 -23.70
CA LEU A 571 -24.45 25.88 -22.31
C LEU A 571 -24.64 27.13 -21.43
N THR A 572 -25.59 27.06 -20.48
CA THR A 572 -25.82 28.10 -19.47
C THR A 572 -25.31 27.72 -18.08
N ALA A 573 -25.13 28.74 -17.23
CA ALA A 573 -25.14 28.62 -15.77
C ALA A 573 -25.70 29.91 -15.14
N VAL A 574 -26.06 29.86 -13.86
CA VAL A 574 -26.52 31.04 -13.12
C VAL A 574 -25.35 31.56 -12.29
N ALA A 575 -24.80 32.71 -12.66
CA ALA A 575 -23.66 33.29 -11.97
C ALA A 575 -24.01 33.88 -10.59
N ASP A 576 -25.20 34.48 -10.43
CA ASP A 576 -25.58 35.22 -9.20
C ASP A 576 -26.24 34.34 -8.13
N LYS A 577 -25.63 33.18 -7.85
CA LYS A 577 -26.03 32.26 -6.77
C LYS A 577 -24.79 31.70 -6.05
N PRO A 578 -24.95 30.99 -4.91
CA PRO A 578 -23.82 30.40 -4.20
C PRO A 578 -23.05 29.44 -5.12
N ALA A 579 -21.73 29.42 -5.00
CA ALA A 579 -20.90 28.49 -5.75
C ALA A 579 -21.34 27.03 -5.48
N VAL A 580 -21.64 26.30 -6.55
CA VAL A 580 -21.86 24.85 -6.54
C VAL A 580 -20.94 24.23 -7.59
N GLY A 581 -20.34 23.09 -7.26
CA GLY A 581 -19.41 22.44 -8.15
C GLY A 581 -18.87 21.13 -7.61
N THR A 582 -17.75 20.67 -8.16
CA THR A 582 -17.17 19.36 -7.86
C THR A 582 -15.69 19.49 -7.49
N VAL A 583 -15.26 18.77 -6.46
CA VAL A 583 -13.83 18.59 -6.15
C VAL A 583 -13.22 17.66 -7.19
N LEU A 584 -12.20 18.11 -7.93
CA LEU A 584 -11.46 17.26 -8.87
C LEU A 584 -10.43 16.41 -8.12
N GLU A 585 -9.61 17.08 -7.30
CA GLU A 585 -8.55 16.50 -6.48
C GLU A 585 -8.31 17.33 -5.20
N ALA A 586 -7.64 16.74 -4.22
CA ALA A 586 -7.17 17.44 -3.02
C ALA A 586 -5.80 16.93 -2.57
N HIS A 587 -4.97 17.87 -2.08
CA HIS A 587 -3.59 17.63 -1.64
C HIS A 587 -3.22 18.46 -0.40
N ARG A 588 -2.05 18.18 0.19
CA ARG A 588 -1.54 18.87 1.38
C ARG A 588 -0.24 19.61 1.06
N ASP A 589 -0.33 20.93 0.93
CA ASP A 589 0.81 21.83 0.76
C ASP A 589 1.40 22.26 2.13
N PRO A 590 2.74 22.28 2.31
CA PRO A 590 3.37 22.64 3.57
C PRO A 590 3.11 24.08 4.08
N GLY A 591 2.77 25.03 3.21
CA GLY A 591 2.55 26.44 3.57
C GLY A 591 1.09 26.90 3.54
N ARG A 592 0.31 26.43 2.58
CA ARG A 592 -1.11 26.73 2.36
C ARG A 592 -2.02 25.83 3.19
N GLY A 593 -1.53 24.65 3.58
CA GLY A 593 -2.28 23.65 4.35
C GLY A 593 -3.01 22.67 3.43
N ILE A 594 -4.33 22.53 3.62
CA ILE A 594 -5.15 21.71 2.73
C ILE A 594 -5.58 22.57 1.53
N VAL A 595 -5.29 22.06 0.34
CA VAL A 595 -5.64 22.66 -0.95
C VAL A 595 -6.50 21.67 -1.71
N ALA A 596 -7.64 22.13 -2.23
CA ALA A 596 -8.52 21.35 -3.09
C ALA A 596 -8.64 22.03 -4.45
N THR A 597 -8.44 21.28 -5.53
CA THR A 597 -8.69 21.73 -6.89
C THR A 597 -10.16 21.48 -7.20
N MET A 598 -10.93 22.54 -7.34
CA MET A 598 -12.39 22.51 -7.45
C MET A 598 -12.80 23.10 -8.80
N LEU A 599 -13.82 22.54 -9.44
CA LEU A 599 -14.45 23.15 -10.61
C LEU A 599 -15.79 23.74 -10.22
N VAL A 600 -15.93 25.06 -10.36
CA VAL A 600 -17.23 25.75 -10.20
C VAL A 600 -18.11 25.36 -11.38
N LYS A 601 -19.17 24.58 -11.16
CA LYS A 601 -20.18 24.32 -12.21
C LYS A 601 -21.15 25.49 -12.32
N ASP A 602 -21.47 26.13 -11.20
CA ASP A 602 -22.59 27.06 -11.08
C ASP A 602 -22.34 28.08 -9.96
N GLY A 603 -22.94 29.27 -10.05
CA GLY A 603 -22.74 30.35 -9.08
C GLY A 603 -21.35 31.01 -9.12
N ASN A 604 -21.06 31.83 -8.11
CA ASN A 604 -19.79 32.55 -7.95
C ASN A 604 -19.15 32.24 -6.60
N LEU A 605 -17.88 31.80 -6.60
CA LEU A 605 -17.06 31.60 -5.41
C LEU A 605 -16.16 32.82 -5.18
N ARG A 606 -16.18 33.39 -3.97
CA ARG A 606 -15.36 34.55 -3.59
C ARG A 606 -14.40 34.21 -2.47
N ARG A 607 -13.30 34.95 -2.41
CA ARG A 607 -12.36 34.85 -1.28
C ARG A 607 -13.04 35.31 0.01
N GLY A 608 -12.97 34.49 1.05
CA GLY A 608 -13.64 34.74 2.33
C GLY A 608 -15.01 34.08 2.48
N ASP A 609 -15.55 33.46 1.43
CA ASP A 609 -16.78 32.65 1.52
C ASP A 609 -16.56 31.41 2.39
N VAL A 610 -17.65 30.88 2.93
CA VAL A 610 -17.66 29.57 3.60
C VAL A 610 -18.08 28.51 2.58
N ILE A 611 -17.40 27.37 2.59
CA ILE A 611 -17.75 26.21 1.77
C ILE A 611 -17.82 24.94 2.62
N VAL A 612 -18.63 23.99 2.16
CA VAL A 612 -18.64 22.58 2.58
C VAL A 612 -18.42 21.71 1.36
N ALA A 613 -17.62 20.64 1.48
CA ALA A 613 -17.27 19.69 0.43
C ALA A 613 -17.11 18.30 1.06
N GLY A 614 -18.13 17.45 0.92
CA GLY A 614 -18.22 16.19 1.69
C GLY A 614 -18.05 16.42 3.21
N HIS A 615 -17.16 15.67 3.84
CA HIS A 615 -16.83 15.80 5.26
C HIS A 615 -15.83 16.93 5.61
N GLY A 616 -15.34 17.71 4.63
CA GLY A 616 -14.47 18.86 4.83
C GLY A 616 -15.22 20.20 4.73
N TYR A 617 -14.87 21.18 5.55
CA TYR A 617 -15.49 22.51 5.49
C TYR A 617 -14.50 23.62 5.85
N GLY A 618 -14.84 24.87 5.55
CA GLY A 618 -13.98 25.97 5.96
C GLY A 618 -14.36 27.32 5.39
N ARG A 619 -13.41 28.25 5.48
CA ARG A 619 -13.46 29.56 4.84
C ARG A 619 -12.33 29.69 3.84
N VAL A 620 -12.64 30.08 2.62
CA VAL A 620 -11.69 30.34 1.53
C VAL A 620 -10.69 31.42 1.97
N ARG A 621 -9.40 31.07 2.10
CA ARG A 621 -8.33 32.01 2.52
C ARG A 621 -7.56 32.56 1.33
N ALA A 622 -7.38 31.74 0.31
CA ALA A 622 -6.78 32.07 -0.98
C ALA A 622 -7.44 31.22 -2.07
N MET A 623 -7.48 31.76 -3.29
CA MET A 623 -7.90 31.07 -4.51
C MET A 623 -6.86 31.30 -5.59
N GLN A 624 -6.52 30.24 -6.33
CA GLN A 624 -5.65 30.34 -7.51
C GLN A 624 -6.31 29.61 -8.69
N GLU A 625 -6.39 30.29 -9.83
CA GLU A 625 -6.93 29.76 -11.08
C GLU A 625 -5.78 29.15 -11.90
N PRO A 626 -5.80 27.83 -12.19
CA PRO A 626 -4.89 27.25 -13.16
C PRO A 626 -5.32 27.70 -14.57
N ARG A 627 -4.41 28.38 -15.24
CA ARG A 627 -4.46 28.68 -16.67
C ARG A 627 -3.41 27.82 -17.39
N GLY A 628 -3.37 27.88 -18.72
CA GLY A 628 -2.31 27.19 -19.46
C GLY A 628 -0.91 27.58 -18.98
N ASP A 629 -0.69 28.89 -18.86
CA ASP A 629 0.55 29.58 -18.51
C ASP A 629 0.91 29.60 -17.00
N GLY A 630 0.04 29.10 -16.11
CA GLY A 630 0.37 28.92 -14.69
C GLY A 630 -0.77 29.17 -13.70
N LEU A 631 -0.43 29.38 -12.42
CA LEU A 631 -1.37 29.60 -11.31
C LEU A 631 -1.56 31.10 -11.00
N TYR A 632 -2.74 31.64 -11.33
CA TYR A 632 -3.07 33.05 -11.17
C TYR A 632 -3.92 33.28 -9.91
N THR A 633 -3.47 34.16 -9.01
CA THR A 633 -4.24 34.45 -7.78
C THR A 633 -5.48 35.29 -8.11
N ILE A 634 -6.65 34.82 -7.67
CA ILE A 634 -7.96 35.42 -7.99
C ILE A 634 -8.79 35.68 -6.72
N GLU A 635 -9.71 36.66 -6.80
CA GLU A 635 -10.65 37.02 -5.73
C GLU A 635 -12.09 36.53 -6.01
N LEU A 636 -12.35 36.09 -7.24
CA LEU A 636 -13.64 35.62 -7.76
C LEU A 636 -13.42 34.49 -8.77
N ALA A 637 -14.13 33.36 -8.63
CA ALA A 637 -14.27 32.31 -9.63
C ALA A 637 -15.77 32.11 -9.95
N GLY A 638 -16.16 32.30 -11.21
CA GLY A 638 -17.51 32.03 -11.71
C GLY A 638 -17.64 30.67 -12.40
N PRO A 639 -18.77 30.40 -13.09
CA PRO A 639 -19.04 29.10 -13.71
C PRO A 639 -17.98 28.65 -14.74
N SER A 640 -17.79 27.34 -14.80
CA SER A 640 -16.76 26.62 -15.58
C SER A 640 -15.30 26.95 -15.23
N ILE A 641 -15.01 27.70 -14.16
CA ILE A 641 -13.63 28.04 -13.78
C ILE A 641 -13.04 27.00 -12.82
N PRO A 642 -11.85 26.41 -13.13
CA PRO A 642 -11.10 25.60 -12.19
C PRO A 642 -10.37 26.51 -11.18
N VAL A 643 -10.40 26.14 -9.91
CA VAL A 643 -9.83 26.93 -8.82
C VAL A 643 -9.24 26.06 -7.71
N GLU A 644 -7.97 26.28 -7.39
CA GLU A 644 -7.34 25.78 -6.17
C GLU A 644 -7.81 26.62 -4.98
N VAL A 645 -8.56 25.99 -4.07
CA VAL A 645 -9.06 26.60 -2.84
C VAL A 645 -8.21 26.15 -1.66
N ALA A 646 -7.63 27.11 -0.92
CA ALA A 646 -6.93 26.85 0.33
C ALA A 646 -7.74 27.40 1.53
N GLY A 647 -7.94 26.59 2.56
CA GLY A 647 -8.55 27.04 3.82
C GLY A 647 -9.50 26.10 4.55
N LEU A 648 -9.79 24.92 3.98
CA LEU A 648 -10.55 23.83 4.59
C LEU A 648 -9.88 23.31 5.88
N ASP A 649 -10.68 22.68 6.75
CA ASP A 649 -10.22 22.03 7.99
C ASP A 649 -9.68 20.61 7.74
N GLU A 650 -10.39 19.86 6.89
CA GLU A 650 -10.10 18.49 6.47
C GLU A 650 -10.03 18.38 4.94
N MET A 651 -9.52 17.25 4.44
CA MET A 651 -9.35 16.99 3.02
C MET A 651 -10.65 16.43 2.43
N PRO A 652 -11.32 17.10 1.49
CA PRO A 652 -12.59 16.64 0.95
C PRO A 652 -12.37 15.49 -0.04
N GLU A 653 -13.29 14.52 -0.07
CA GLU A 653 -13.17 13.40 -1.02
C GLU A 653 -13.20 13.90 -2.48
N ALA A 654 -12.29 13.36 -3.29
CA ALA A 654 -12.16 13.75 -4.68
C ALA A 654 -13.34 13.18 -5.49
N GLY A 655 -14.09 14.06 -6.15
CA GLY A 655 -15.39 13.77 -6.78
C GLY A 655 -16.59 14.22 -5.95
N SER A 656 -16.41 14.64 -4.68
CA SER A 656 -17.51 15.19 -3.88
C SER A 656 -18.04 16.52 -4.45
N LEU A 657 -19.33 16.77 -4.24
CA LEU A 657 -19.91 18.09 -4.50
C LEU A 657 -19.51 19.07 -3.41
N PHE A 658 -19.37 20.34 -3.78
CA PHE A 658 -19.18 21.44 -2.84
C PHE A 658 -20.26 22.51 -2.99
N HIS A 659 -20.58 23.17 -1.88
CA HIS A 659 -21.61 24.21 -1.80
C HIS A 659 -21.11 25.42 -1.01
N GLY A 660 -21.38 26.62 -1.54
CA GLY A 660 -21.18 27.90 -0.88
C GLY A 660 -22.25 28.17 0.19
N MET A 661 -21.81 28.57 1.38
CA MET A 661 -22.64 28.66 2.59
C MET A 661 -22.53 30.04 3.25
N LYS A 662 -23.60 30.48 3.94
CA LYS A 662 -23.55 31.71 4.77
C LYS A 662 -22.86 31.46 6.12
N ASP A 663 -23.19 30.33 6.76
CA ASP A 663 -22.84 30.03 8.15
C ASP A 663 -21.79 28.91 8.27
N LEU A 664 -20.61 29.25 8.78
CA LEU A 664 -19.54 28.28 9.10
C LEU A 664 -20.00 27.18 10.08
N LYS A 665 -20.99 27.46 10.93
CA LYS A 665 -21.55 26.47 11.86
C LYS A 665 -22.37 25.39 11.16
N LYS A 666 -23.19 25.77 10.17
CA LYS A 666 -24.03 24.82 9.42
C LYS A 666 -23.19 23.99 8.45
N ALA A 667 -22.20 24.62 7.81
CA ALA A 667 -21.16 23.91 7.05
C ALA A 667 -20.45 22.85 7.90
N ALA A 668 -20.09 23.18 9.15
CA ALA A 668 -19.53 22.20 10.09
C ALA A 668 -20.51 21.08 10.47
N GLU A 669 -21.79 21.41 10.66
CA GLU A 669 -22.84 20.45 11.04
C GLU A 669 -23.08 19.41 9.93
N ILE A 670 -23.24 19.87 8.68
CA ILE A 670 -23.36 19.04 7.47
C ILE A 670 -22.11 18.15 7.31
N ALA A 671 -20.91 18.73 7.38
CA ALA A 671 -19.66 17.99 7.25
C ALA A 671 -19.49 16.91 8.33
N ASN A 672 -19.92 17.17 9.57
CA ASN A 672 -19.90 16.18 10.65
C ASN A 672 -20.98 15.10 10.50
N MET A 673 -22.09 15.37 9.83
CA MET A 673 -23.14 14.39 9.52
C MET A 673 -22.66 13.40 8.45
N VAL A 674 -22.17 13.91 7.32
CA VAL A 674 -21.56 13.11 6.24
C VAL A 674 -20.46 12.19 6.80
N ARG A 675 -19.55 12.76 7.59
CA ARG A 675 -18.46 12.03 8.26
C ARG A 675 -18.96 10.91 9.19
N GLN A 676 -20.10 11.08 9.85
CA GLN A 676 -20.69 10.04 10.69
C GLN A 676 -21.27 8.91 9.84
N GLN A 677 -22.01 9.23 8.78
CA GLN A 677 -22.56 8.26 7.83
C GLN A 677 -21.44 7.41 7.18
N GLU A 678 -20.37 8.05 6.69
CA GLU A 678 -19.16 7.38 6.17
C GLU A 678 -18.54 6.42 7.20
N ASN A 679 -18.41 6.85 8.47
CA ASN A 679 -17.83 6.03 9.54
C ASN A 679 -18.72 4.83 9.91
N GLU A 680 -20.04 4.95 9.81
CA GLU A 680 -20.98 3.86 10.07
C GLU A 680 -21.04 2.87 8.89
N LEU A 681 -20.95 3.37 7.64
CA LEU A 681 -20.74 2.55 6.44
C LEU A 681 -19.41 1.79 6.49
N ALA A 682 -18.32 2.42 6.94
CA ALA A 682 -17.03 1.76 7.13
C ALA A 682 -17.08 0.67 8.21
N ARG A 683 -17.82 0.87 9.31
CA ARG A 683 -17.98 -0.11 10.40
C ARG A 683 -18.90 -1.27 10.05
N SER A 684 -19.97 -1.02 9.29
CA SER A 684 -20.93 -2.05 8.86
C SER A 684 -20.34 -2.99 7.79
N ARG A 685 -19.29 -2.58 7.07
CA ARG A 685 -18.44 -3.45 6.23
C ARG A 685 -17.49 -4.37 7.01
N GLY A 686 -17.57 -4.40 8.35
CA GLY A 686 -16.61 -5.08 9.22
C GLY A 686 -16.67 -6.62 9.18
N PHE A 687 -15.55 -7.24 8.80
CA PHE A 687 -15.21 -8.67 8.94
C PHE A 687 -16.23 -9.65 8.33
N SER A 688 -15.97 -10.10 7.11
CA SER A 688 -16.79 -11.15 6.49
C SER A 688 -16.66 -12.47 7.24
N LEU A 689 -17.72 -13.28 7.21
CA LEU A 689 -17.68 -14.65 7.74
C LEU A 689 -16.61 -15.51 7.01
N GLU A 690 -16.29 -15.13 5.78
CA GLU A 690 -15.30 -15.77 4.92
C GLU A 690 -13.87 -15.47 5.38
N GLU A 691 -13.56 -14.23 5.76
CA GLU A 691 -12.27 -13.85 6.37
C GLU A 691 -12.08 -14.56 7.72
N TRP A 692 -13.13 -14.63 8.54
CA TRP A 692 -13.09 -15.37 9.80
C TRP A 692 -12.91 -16.88 9.58
N SER A 693 -13.48 -17.43 8.51
CA SER A 693 -13.28 -18.82 8.10
C SER A 693 -11.86 -19.08 7.59
N LYS A 694 -11.30 -18.18 6.76
CA LYS A 694 -9.92 -18.28 6.24
C LYS A 694 -8.89 -18.17 7.36
N ALA A 695 -9.06 -17.23 8.29
CA ALA A 695 -8.24 -17.12 9.50
C ALA A 695 -8.29 -18.38 10.39
N ARG A 696 -9.37 -19.17 10.29
CA ARG A 696 -9.55 -20.44 11.02
C ARG A 696 -9.11 -21.69 10.23
N ALA A 697 -8.87 -21.57 8.92
CA ALA A 697 -8.45 -22.67 8.06
C ALA A 697 -6.97 -23.07 8.26
N GLY A 698 -6.17 -22.22 8.91
CA GLY A 698 -4.76 -22.50 9.22
C GLY A 698 -3.77 -22.18 8.10
N THR A 699 -4.25 -21.82 6.91
CA THR A 699 -3.42 -21.30 5.81
C THR A 699 -2.81 -19.96 6.20
N MET A 700 -1.54 -19.96 6.62
CA MET A 700 -0.80 -18.73 6.95
C MET A 700 -0.39 -17.99 5.67
N VAL A 701 -1.32 -17.24 5.10
CA VAL A 701 -1.05 -16.28 4.02
C VAL A 701 -0.05 -15.24 4.54
N LYS A 702 1.07 -15.08 3.85
CA LYS A 702 2.11 -14.11 4.20
C LYS A 702 1.63 -12.71 3.78
N GLU A 703 1.45 -11.81 4.73
CA GLU A 703 0.98 -10.44 4.46
C GLU A 703 2.17 -9.48 4.30
N LEU A 704 2.34 -8.91 3.11
CA LEU A 704 3.24 -7.76 2.90
C LEU A 704 2.53 -6.49 3.38
N VAL A 705 2.94 -6.01 4.56
CA VAL A 705 2.37 -4.82 5.19
C VAL A 705 2.98 -3.55 4.58
N ILE A 706 2.11 -2.64 4.14
CA ILE A 706 2.49 -1.36 3.55
C ILE A 706 1.83 -0.19 4.29
N VAL A 707 2.62 0.86 4.56
CA VAL A 707 2.13 2.20 4.87
C VAL A 707 2.32 3.06 3.62
N LEU A 708 1.22 3.48 3.00
CA LEU A 708 1.21 4.24 1.75
C LEU A 708 1.11 5.76 2.03
N LYS A 709 1.93 6.54 1.35
CA LYS A 709 1.86 8.00 1.31
C LYS A 709 1.86 8.47 -0.14
N CYS A 710 0.89 9.29 -0.51
CA CYS A 710 0.83 9.92 -1.83
C CYS A 710 0.79 11.44 -1.68
N ASP A 711 1.07 12.14 -2.76
CA ASP A 711 0.98 13.59 -2.90
C ASP A 711 -0.48 14.08 -3.04
N VAL A 712 -1.31 13.28 -3.72
CA VAL A 712 -2.75 13.54 -3.99
C VAL A 712 -3.62 12.35 -3.53
N GLN A 713 -4.84 12.65 -3.06
CA GLN A 713 -5.80 11.62 -2.61
C GLN A 713 -6.17 10.60 -3.70
N GLY A 714 -6.54 11.04 -4.90
CA GLY A 714 -6.99 10.15 -5.98
C GLY A 714 -5.93 9.11 -6.37
N THR A 715 -4.65 9.49 -6.33
CA THR A 715 -3.52 8.60 -6.59
C THR A 715 -3.37 7.54 -5.49
N ALA A 716 -3.63 7.91 -4.23
CA ALA A 716 -3.66 6.98 -3.09
C ALA A 716 -4.83 5.98 -3.17
N GLU A 717 -5.98 6.40 -3.73
CA GLU A 717 -7.13 5.53 -4.01
C GLU A 717 -6.83 4.54 -5.14
N THR A 718 -6.29 5.03 -6.27
CA THR A 718 -5.89 4.20 -7.41
C THR A 718 -4.81 3.18 -7.04
N ILE A 719 -3.73 3.58 -6.38
CA ILE A 719 -2.66 2.65 -5.99
C ILE A 719 -3.23 1.56 -5.07
N LYS A 720 -4.11 1.91 -4.12
CA LYS A 720 -4.77 0.91 -3.29
C LYS A 720 -5.62 -0.09 -4.10
N GLN A 721 -6.37 0.38 -5.11
CA GLN A 721 -7.16 -0.50 -5.98
C GLN A 721 -6.28 -1.46 -6.79
N GLU A 722 -5.14 -1.01 -7.32
CA GLU A 722 -4.17 -1.88 -8.00
C GLU A 722 -3.55 -2.91 -7.04
N LEU A 723 -3.19 -2.51 -5.82
CA LEU A 723 -2.70 -3.44 -4.81
C LEU A 723 -3.77 -4.46 -4.37
N ASP A 724 -5.05 -4.07 -4.37
CA ASP A 724 -6.20 -4.97 -4.16
C ASP A 724 -6.49 -5.89 -5.38
N LYS A 725 -5.91 -5.63 -6.57
CA LYS A 725 -5.88 -6.60 -7.69
C LYS A 725 -4.83 -7.70 -7.49
N LEU A 726 -3.72 -7.42 -6.79
CA LEU A 726 -2.61 -8.37 -6.55
C LEU A 726 -2.98 -9.45 -5.50
N LYS A 727 -3.87 -10.37 -5.87
CA LYS A 727 -4.36 -11.48 -5.04
C LYS A 727 -3.69 -12.80 -5.42
N HIS A 728 -3.02 -13.43 -4.46
CA HIS A 728 -2.45 -14.78 -4.58
C HIS A 728 -2.88 -15.63 -3.35
N GLU A 729 -2.73 -16.96 -3.42
CA GLU A 729 -3.15 -17.84 -2.31
C GLU A 729 -2.13 -17.87 -1.15
N GLU A 730 -0.83 -17.87 -1.44
CA GLU A 730 0.23 -17.88 -0.41
C GLU A 730 0.60 -16.48 0.14
N VAL A 731 0.41 -15.41 -0.64
CA VAL A 731 0.87 -14.04 -0.31
C VAL A 731 -0.21 -13.01 -0.61
N ARG A 732 -0.23 -11.92 0.15
CA ARG A 732 -1.12 -10.77 -0.09
C ARG A 732 -0.49 -9.45 0.30
N VAL A 733 -0.84 -8.37 -0.41
CA VAL A 733 -0.57 -7.00 0.05
C VAL A 733 -1.57 -6.61 1.13
N LYS A 734 -1.15 -5.76 2.07
CA LYS A 734 -2.00 -5.18 3.10
C LYS A 734 -1.62 -3.73 3.40
N VAL A 735 -2.34 -2.79 2.81
CA VAL A 735 -2.21 -1.36 3.12
C VAL A 735 -2.89 -1.09 4.47
N ILE A 736 -2.10 -0.88 5.53
CA ILE A 736 -2.62 -0.59 6.88
C ILE A 736 -3.07 0.87 7.00
N HIS A 737 -2.34 1.77 6.35
CA HIS A 737 -2.64 3.19 6.32
C HIS A 737 -2.32 3.73 4.93
N SER A 738 -3.20 4.56 4.40
CA SER A 738 -3.00 5.37 3.20
C SER A 738 -3.36 6.81 3.57
N ALA A 739 -2.51 7.77 3.24
CA ALA A 739 -2.73 9.18 3.54
C ALA A 739 -1.94 10.10 2.60
N VAL A 740 -2.27 11.39 2.64
CA VAL A 740 -1.73 12.40 1.72
C VAL A 740 -0.70 13.31 2.41
N GLY A 741 0.42 13.53 1.74
CA GLY A 741 1.55 14.35 2.18
C GLY A 741 2.83 13.58 2.50
N GLN A 742 3.90 14.33 2.81
CA GLN A 742 5.25 13.81 3.07
C GLN A 742 5.30 12.73 4.17
N ILE A 743 6.23 11.78 4.02
CA ILE A 743 6.43 10.68 4.97
C ILE A 743 6.97 11.23 6.29
N SER A 744 6.25 10.96 7.39
CA SER A 744 6.52 11.48 8.73
C SER A 744 7.04 10.39 9.69
N THR A 745 7.60 10.81 10.82
CA THR A 745 8.05 9.91 11.89
C THR A 745 6.92 9.01 12.45
N THR A 746 5.66 9.48 12.41
CA THR A 746 4.49 8.68 12.79
C THR A 746 4.30 7.46 11.89
N ASP A 747 4.60 7.62 10.60
CA ASP A 747 4.39 6.60 9.57
C ASP A 747 5.45 5.49 9.66
N VAL A 748 6.69 5.88 9.96
CA VAL A 748 7.80 4.96 10.25
C VAL A 748 7.52 4.15 11.52
N HIS A 749 7.03 4.76 12.60
CA HIS A 749 6.61 4.02 13.79
C HIS A 749 5.42 3.08 13.55
N LEU A 750 4.49 3.44 12.66
CA LEU A 750 3.38 2.57 12.28
C LEU A 750 3.86 1.35 11.49
N ALA A 751 4.82 1.54 10.57
CA ALA A 751 5.48 0.47 9.84
C ALA A 751 6.30 -0.44 10.77
N GLU A 752 7.12 0.15 11.66
CA GLU A 752 7.88 -0.55 12.72
C GLU A 752 6.95 -1.45 13.56
N ALA A 753 5.88 -0.88 14.13
CA ALA A 753 4.95 -1.60 14.99
C ALA A 753 4.15 -2.70 14.27
N SER A 754 4.11 -2.66 12.93
CA SER A 754 3.38 -3.62 12.10
C SER A 754 4.28 -4.59 11.33
N GLY A 755 5.61 -4.44 11.40
CA GLY A 755 6.57 -5.22 10.60
C GLY A 755 6.49 -4.96 9.09
N GLY A 756 6.13 -3.74 8.69
CA GLY A 756 5.90 -3.35 7.29
C GLY A 756 6.91 -2.38 6.70
N ILE A 757 6.72 -2.04 5.43
CA ILE A 757 7.50 -1.05 4.69
C ILE A 757 6.70 0.26 4.50
N VAL A 758 7.41 1.38 4.29
CA VAL A 758 6.79 2.66 3.91
C VAL A 758 6.99 2.90 2.42
N VAL A 759 5.90 3.18 1.72
CA VAL A 759 5.89 3.50 0.29
C VAL A 759 5.43 4.94 0.12
N GLY A 760 6.28 5.76 -0.50
CA GLY A 760 5.95 7.10 -0.97
C GLY A 760 5.70 7.12 -2.47
N PHE A 761 4.68 7.85 -2.90
CA PHE A 761 4.41 8.18 -4.29
C PHE A 761 4.39 9.70 -4.48
N HIS A 762 5.27 10.24 -5.32
CA HIS A 762 5.52 11.69 -5.50
C HIS A 762 5.75 12.51 -4.20
N VAL A 763 6.10 11.84 -3.09
CA VAL A 763 6.31 12.48 -1.77
C VAL A 763 7.73 12.35 -1.26
N GLY A 764 8.27 13.47 -0.79
CA GLY A 764 9.50 13.50 0.00
C GLY A 764 9.35 12.88 1.39
N VAL A 765 10.49 12.57 2.00
CA VAL A 765 10.61 12.02 3.35
C VAL A 765 11.15 13.11 4.28
N ASP A 766 10.54 13.33 5.45
CA ASP A 766 11.13 14.20 6.47
C ASP A 766 12.52 13.67 6.89
N HIS A 767 13.49 14.56 7.06
CA HIS A 767 14.86 14.21 7.48
C HIS A 767 14.84 13.32 8.74
N LYS A 768 13.98 13.66 9.70
CA LYS A 768 13.83 12.89 10.95
C LYS A 768 13.16 11.53 10.73
N ALA A 769 12.28 11.41 9.73
CA ALA A 769 11.68 10.14 9.36
C ALA A 769 12.71 9.22 8.68
N ARG A 770 13.60 9.77 7.84
CA ARG A 770 14.75 9.04 7.27
C ARG A 770 15.68 8.53 8.38
N GLU A 771 16.16 9.42 9.24
CA GLU A 771 17.02 9.07 10.38
C GLU A 771 16.38 8.00 11.28
N LEU A 772 15.07 8.09 11.54
CA LEU A 772 14.37 7.11 12.38
C LEU A 772 14.24 5.76 11.68
N ALA A 773 13.93 5.74 10.39
CA ALA A 773 13.83 4.50 9.62
C ALA A 773 15.15 3.75 9.52
N ASP A 774 16.27 4.47 9.31
CA ASP A 774 17.61 3.88 9.27
C ASP A 774 17.98 3.25 10.64
N ASN A 775 17.63 3.93 11.75
CA ASN A 775 17.86 3.44 13.12
C ASN A 775 16.96 2.25 13.52
N HIS A 776 15.74 2.18 13.01
CA HIS A 776 14.75 1.14 13.31
C HIS A 776 14.68 0.03 12.24
N HIS A 777 15.50 0.13 11.18
CA HIS A 777 15.58 -0.78 10.04
C HIS A 777 14.25 -0.96 9.27
N VAL A 778 13.51 0.14 9.10
CA VAL A 778 12.30 0.20 8.28
C VAL A 778 12.68 0.63 6.86
N ASP A 779 12.27 -0.14 5.83
CA ASP A 779 12.49 0.29 4.44
C ASP A 779 11.53 1.44 4.08
N ILE A 780 12.08 2.52 3.49
CA ILE A 780 11.31 3.61 2.89
C ILE A 780 11.72 3.74 1.43
N ARG A 781 10.80 3.37 0.54
CA ARG A 781 10.92 3.52 -0.91
C ARG A 781 10.02 4.65 -1.42
N THR A 782 10.49 5.39 -2.41
CA THR A 782 9.79 6.53 -3.01
C THR A 782 9.77 6.38 -4.53
N TYR A 783 8.60 6.53 -5.14
CA TYR A 783 8.36 6.32 -6.56
C TYR A 783 7.68 7.53 -7.22
N GLU A 784 8.00 7.75 -8.50
CA GLU A 784 7.40 8.77 -9.37
C GLU A 784 6.60 8.16 -10.53
N VAL A 785 6.61 6.82 -10.67
CA VAL A 785 5.94 6.09 -11.75
C VAL A 785 5.26 4.86 -11.18
N ILE A 786 3.94 4.78 -11.35
CA ILE A 786 3.11 3.72 -10.73
C ILE A 786 3.49 2.29 -11.19
N TYR A 787 3.96 2.12 -12.43
CA TYR A 787 4.45 0.83 -12.92
C TYR A 787 5.65 0.31 -12.11
N LYS A 788 6.63 1.17 -11.82
CA LYS A 788 7.83 0.80 -11.04
C LYS A 788 7.47 0.40 -9.60
N LEU A 789 6.47 1.06 -9.02
CA LEU A 789 5.93 0.70 -7.70
C LEU A 789 5.27 -0.69 -7.73
N ILE A 790 4.46 -0.98 -8.75
CA ILE A 790 3.79 -2.29 -8.88
C ILE A 790 4.81 -3.40 -9.17
N GLU A 791 5.84 -3.13 -9.97
CA GLU A 791 6.94 -4.04 -10.30
C GLU A 791 7.78 -4.40 -9.05
N ASP A 792 8.30 -3.39 -8.33
CA ASP A 792 9.03 -3.58 -7.07
C ASP A 792 8.23 -4.40 -6.03
N LEU A 793 6.92 -4.16 -5.95
CA LEU A 793 6.04 -4.87 -5.01
C LEU A 793 5.72 -6.29 -5.48
N ARG A 794 5.65 -6.56 -6.79
CA ARG A 794 5.57 -7.93 -7.32
C ARG A 794 6.84 -8.71 -6.99
N ASP A 795 8.02 -8.12 -7.15
CA ASP A 795 9.29 -8.73 -6.77
C ASP A 795 9.41 -8.96 -5.26
N ALA A 796 8.94 -8.02 -4.43
CA ALA A 796 8.89 -8.18 -2.97
C ALA A 796 7.95 -9.32 -2.55
N LEU A 797 6.78 -9.45 -3.19
CA LEU A 797 5.84 -10.56 -2.98
C LEU A 797 6.41 -11.91 -3.48
N ALA A 798 7.08 -11.93 -4.64
CA ALA A 798 7.76 -13.12 -5.14
C ALA A 798 8.89 -13.57 -4.21
N GLY A 799 9.60 -12.63 -3.59
CA GLY A 799 10.57 -12.88 -2.51
C GLY A 799 9.95 -13.45 -1.22
N LEU A 800 8.63 -13.32 -1.03
CA LEU A 800 7.89 -13.94 0.07
C LEU A 800 7.30 -15.31 -0.29
N LEU A 801 7.19 -15.68 -1.57
CA LEU A 801 6.69 -17.00 -1.99
C LEU A 801 7.55 -18.14 -1.45
N SER A 802 6.93 -19.29 -1.21
CA SER A 802 7.66 -20.51 -0.86
C SER A 802 8.32 -21.08 -2.13
N PRO A 803 9.63 -21.39 -2.13
CA PRO A 803 10.30 -21.90 -3.33
C PRO A 803 9.77 -23.29 -3.70
N GLU A 804 9.73 -23.58 -5.00
CA GLU A 804 9.31 -24.90 -5.47
C GLU A 804 10.43 -25.93 -5.29
N LEU A 805 10.08 -27.05 -4.65
CA LEU A 805 10.99 -28.16 -4.36
C LEU A 805 10.91 -29.20 -5.47
N VAL A 806 11.70 -29.01 -6.53
CA VAL A 806 11.71 -29.91 -7.69
C VAL A 806 12.69 -31.07 -7.44
N GLU A 807 12.24 -32.32 -7.59
CA GLU A 807 13.11 -33.49 -7.58
C GLU A 807 13.90 -33.61 -8.91
N GLN A 808 15.14 -33.12 -8.92
CA GLN A 808 16.07 -33.36 -10.01
C GLN A 808 16.73 -34.73 -9.85
N TYR A 809 16.41 -35.67 -10.76
CA TYR A 809 17.02 -36.99 -10.85
C TYR A 809 18.50 -36.89 -11.29
N GLU A 810 19.42 -37.53 -10.55
CA GLU A 810 20.87 -37.56 -10.86
C GLU A 810 21.30 -38.88 -11.53
N GLY A 811 20.70 -40.01 -11.14
CA GLY A 811 21.06 -41.32 -11.70
C GLY A 811 20.43 -42.51 -10.99
N THR A 812 20.62 -43.71 -11.55
CA THR A 812 20.17 -45.00 -10.99
C THR A 812 21.33 -45.98 -10.93
N ALA A 813 21.35 -46.80 -9.88
CA ALA A 813 22.15 -48.02 -9.80
C ALA A 813 21.30 -49.27 -9.52
N GLU A 814 21.78 -50.41 -9.98
CA GLU A 814 21.17 -51.73 -9.75
C GLU A 814 22.00 -52.52 -8.72
N ILE A 815 21.35 -53.10 -7.70
CA ILE A 815 22.03 -53.92 -6.69
C ILE A 815 22.35 -55.30 -7.27
N ARG A 816 23.63 -55.59 -7.45
CA ARG A 816 24.12 -56.88 -7.98
C ARG A 816 24.47 -57.90 -6.90
N GLN A 817 25.00 -57.44 -5.76
CA GLN A 817 25.43 -58.32 -4.67
C GLN A 817 25.35 -57.61 -3.32
N VAL A 818 24.93 -58.32 -2.26
CA VAL A 818 24.82 -57.73 -0.90
C VAL A 818 25.92 -58.26 0.02
N PHE A 819 26.89 -57.39 0.34
CA PHE A 819 27.99 -57.70 1.24
C PHE A 819 27.65 -57.42 2.70
N LYS A 820 28.09 -58.29 3.63
CA LYS A 820 27.92 -58.11 5.09
C LYS A 820 29.27 -57.70 5.69
N VAL A 821 29.41 -56.44 6.09
CA VAL A 821 30.67 -55.90 6.63
C VAL A 821 30.56 -55.77 8.15
N SER A 822 31.32 -56.60 8.88
CA SER A 822 31.21 -56.82 10.33
C SER A 822 31.57 -55.63 11.24
N LYS A 823 31.79 -54.44 10.68
CA LYS A 823 31.98 -53.17 11.40
C LYS A 823 31.03 -52.04 10.96
N THR A 824 30.26 -52.23 9.89
CA THR A 824 29.54 -51.11 9.24
C THR A 824 28.08 -51.42 8.91
N GLY A 825 27.69 -52.69 8.78
CA GLY A 825 26.33 -53.10 8.36
C GLY A 825 26.35 -53.89 7.04
N LYS A 826 25.22 -53.96 6.34
CA LYS A 826 25.23 -54.40 4.93
C LYS A 826 25.67 -53.27 4.01
N VAL A 827 26.39 -53.64 2.95
CA VAL A 827 26.79 -52.75 1.85
C VAL A 827 26.28 -53.36 0.56
N ALA A 828 25.54 -52.58 -0.22
CA ALA A 828 25.06 -52.98 -1.53
C ALA A 828 26.19 -52.77 -2.55
N GLY A 829 26.62 -53.84 -3.21
CA GLY A 829 27.46 -53.79 -4.40
C GLY A 829 26.59 -53.54 -5.62
N CYS A 830 26.74 -52.37 -6.22
CA CYS A 830 25.86 -51.83 -7.25
C CYS A 830 26.64 -51.44 -8.51
N MET A 831 25.99 -51.46 -9.66
CA MET A 831 26.50 -50.82 -10.88
C MET A 831 25.61 -49.64 -11.24
N VAL A 832 26.20 -48.47 -11.52
CA VAL A 832 25.45 -47.30 -11.99
C VAL A 832 24.98 -47.57 -13.42
N THR A 833 23.66 -47.70 -13.61
CA THR A 833 23.04 -48.04 -14.90
C THR A 833 22.75 -46.83 -15.76
N LYS A 834 22.55 -45.65 -15.15
CA LYS A 834 22.30 -44.39 -15.84
C LYS A 834 22.72 -43.19 -14.98
N GLY A 835 23.42 -42.22 -15.56
CA GLY A 835 23.75 -40.94 -14.88
C GLY A 835 24.94 -41.04 -13.92
N PHE A 836 24.83 -40.42 -12.74
CA PHE A 836 25.87 -40.50 -11.71
C PHE A 836 25.24 -40.53 -10.30
N ILE A 837 26.04 -40.92 -9.30
CA ILE A 837 25.65 -40.96 -7.89
C ILE A 837 26.68 -40.17 -7.08
N LYS A 838 26.23 -39.17 -6.32
CA LYS A 838 27.04 -38.44 -5.34
C LYS A 838 26.90 -39.03 -3.94
N ARG A 839 27.88 -38.77 -3.07
CA ARG A 839 27.91 -39.26 -1.68
C ARG A 839 26.80 -38.70 -0.79
N ASP A 840 26.31 -37.50 -1.11
CA ASP A 840 25.36 -36.68 -0.35
C ASP A 840 23.93 -36.66 -0.95
N ALA A 841 23.70 -37.37 -2.07
CA ALA A 841 22.39 -37.44 -2.71
C ALA A 841 21.30 -38.07 -1.82
N LYS A 842 20.04 -37.67 -2.04
CA LYS A 842 18.87 -38.41 -1.56
C LYS A 842 18.66 -39.63 -2.44
N VAL A 843 18.18 -40.71 -1.84
CA VAL A 843 18.04 -42.01 -2.50
C VAL A 843 16.70 -42.65 -2.22
N ARG A 844 16.11 -43.18 -3.29
CA ARG A 844 14.83 -43.90 -3.33
C ARG A 844 15.14 -45.34 -3.75
N LEU A 845 14.90 -46.30 -2.85
CA LEU A 845 15.10 -47.72 -3.13
C LEU A 845 13.80 -48.30 -3.71
N LEU A 846 13.87 -48.86 -4.91
CA LEU A 846 12.76 -49.49 -5.61
C LEU A 846 12.97 -51.00 -5.75
N ARG A 847 11.88 -51.74 -5.66
CA ARG A 847 11.80 -53.19 -5.89
C ARG A 847 10.61 -53.47 -6.79
N ASP A 848 10.82 -54.17 -7.89
CA ASP A 848 9.81 -54.43 -8.92
C ASP A 848 9.11 -53.14 -9.43
N GLY A 849 9.82 -52.00 -9.39
CA GLY A 849 9.31 -50.67 -9.78
C GLY A 849 8.55 -49.91 -8.68
N VAL A 850 8.42 -50.45 -7.47
CA VAL A 850 7.73 -49.80 -6.33
C VAL A 850 8.76 -49.25 -5.34
N PRO A 851 8.69 -47.97 -4.93
CA PRO A 851 9.56 -47.42 -3.90
C PRO A 851 9.24 -48.03 -2.53
N ILE A 852 10.25 -48.59 -1.87
CA ILE A 852 10.17 -49.19 -0.53
C ILE A 852 10.66 -48.22 0.55
N TYR A 853 11.70 -47.43 0.26
CA TYR A 853 12.38 -46.62 1.27
C TYR A 853 13.06 -45.39 0.67
N GLU A 854 12.96 -44.25 1.33
CA GLU A 854 13.59 -42.98 0.96
C GLU A 854 14.43 -42.44 2.12
N THR A 855 15.67 -42.01 1.84
CA THR A 855 16.58 -41.44 2.83
C THR A 855 17.81 -40.81 2.13
N VAL A 856 18.93 -40.62 2.85
CA VAL A 856 20.23 -40.23 2.31
C VAL A 856 21.23 -41.38 2.33
N LEU A 857 22.27 -41.30 1.47
CA LEU A 857 23.42 -42.19 1.56
C LEU A 857 24.22 -41.95 2.84
N SER A 858 24.76 -43.03 3.40
CA SER A 858 25.67 -43.03 4.55
C SER A 858 27.13 -43.27 4.14
N SER A 859 27.36 -43.94 3.02
CA SER A 859 28.69 -44.16 2.45
C SER A 859 28.59 -44.45 0.95
N LEU A 860 29.48 -43.84 0.18
CA LEU A 860 29.74 -44.14 -1.23
C LEU A 860 31.21 -44.52 -1.35
N LYS A 861 31.48 -45.76 -1.80
CA LYS A 861 32.83 -46.28 -1.99
C LYS A 861 33.00 -46.87 -3.37
N ARG A 862 34.23 -46.80 -3.90
CA ARG A 862 34.63 -47.56 -5.08
C ARG A 862 35.84 -48.40 -4.71
N GLU A 863 35.73 -49.71 -4.92
CA GLU A 863 36.76 -50.73 -4.62
C GLU A 863 37.16 -50.77 -3.13
N LYS A 864 37.97 -49.81 -2.66
CA LYS A 864 38.37 -49.64 -1.25
C LYS A 864 38.30 -48.20 -0.76
N ASP A 865 38.24 -47.23 -1.67
CA ASP A 865 38.37 -45.80 -1.37
C ASP A 865 37.00 -45.12 -1.28
N ASP A 866 36.92 -44.06 -0.47
CA ASP A 866 35.76 -43.17 -0.40
C ASP A 866 35.64 -42.38 -1.72
N ALA A 867 34.51 -42.49 -2.41
CA ALA A 867 34.25 -41.76 -3.65
C ALA A 867 33.28 -40.59 -3.39
N SER A 868 33.54 -39.43 -4.02
CA SER A 868 32.64 -38.28 -4.01
C SER A 868 31.50 -38.45 -5.03
N GLU A 869 31.83 -38.94 -6.21
CA GLU A 869 30.93 -39.29 -7.30
C GLU A 869 31.30 -40.65 -7.91
N VAL A 870 30.30 -41.38 -8.42
CA VAL A 870 30.50 -42.54 -9.31
C VAL A 870 29.59 -42.38 -10.53
N ARG A 871 30.16 -42.62 -11.72
CA ARG A 871 29.49 -42.40 -13.02
C ARG A 871 28.95 -43.70 -13.61
N GLU A 872 28.06 -43.57 -14.59
CA GLU A 872 27.49 -44.65 -15.41
C GLU A 872 28.54 -45.70 -15.85
N GLY A 873 28.18 -46.97 -15.75
CA GLY A 873 29.02 -48.11 -16.12
C GLY A 873 30.07 -48.54 -15.09
N PHE A 874 30.27 -47.78 -14.00
CA PHE A 874 31.17 -48.17 -12.91
C PHE A 874 30.43 -48.89 -11.77
N GLU A 875 31.15 -49.77 -11.08
CA GLU A 875 30.69 -50.48 -9.89
C GLU A 875 31.08 -49.74 -8.61
N CYS A 876 30.20 -49.75 -7.61
CA CYS A 876 30.37 -49.07 -6.33
C CYS A 876 29.75 -49.85 -5.15
N GLY A 877 30.27 -49.59 -3.95
CA GLY A 877 29.67 -49.99 -2.69
C GLY A 877 28.84 -48.84 -2.12
N LEU A 878 27.52 -49.01 -2.11
CA LEU A 878 26.56 -48.08 -1.52
C LEU A 878 26.13 -48.56 -0.14
N GLN A 879 26.00 -47.63 0.81
CA GLN A 879 25.33 -47.88 2.08
C GLN A 879 24.27 -46.81 2.32
N ILE A 880 23.03 -47.24 2.53
CA ILE A 880 21.87 -46.39 2.79
C ILE A 880 21.71 -46.16 4.30
N ARG A 881 21.34 -44.94 4.73
CA ARG A 881 21.22 -44.60 6.15
C ARG A 881 20.01 -45.28 6.80
N ASN A 882 20.24 -46.00 7.90
CA ASN A 882 19.23 -46.71 8.69
C ASN A 882 18.43 -47.79 7.91
N TYR A 883 19.00 -48.39 6.86
CA TYR A 883 18.33 -49.43 6.09
C TYR A 883 19.25 -50.61 5.73
N ASP A 884 18.75 -51.83 5.91
CA ASP A 884 19.49 -53.08 5.70
C ASP A 884 18.75 -54.14 4.83
N ASP A 885 17.49 -54.01 4.41
CA ASP A 885 16.83 -55.02 3.55
C ASP A 885 17.12 -54.83 2.05
N PHE A 886 18.40 -54.87 1.68
CA PHE A 886 18.84 -54.97 0.29
C PHE A 886 18.64 -56.39 -0.25
N LYS A 887 18.17 -56.51 -1.50
CA LYS A 887 18.14 -57.73 -2.29
C LYS A 887 18.81 -57.49 -3.64
N GLU A 888 19.27 -58.58 -4.26
CA GLU A 888 19.87 -58.57 -5.59
C GLU A 888 18.75 -58.38 -6.62
N GLY A 889 18.89 -57.41 -7.54
CA GLY A 889 17.85 -56.95 -8.46
C GLY A 889 17.03 -55.73 -7.98
N ASP A 890 17.22 -55.25 -6.74
CA ASP A 890 16.67 -53.95 -6.34
C ASP A 890 17.35 -52.80 -7.11
N GLN A 891 16.64 -51.69 -7.31
CA GLN A 891 17.17 -50.47 -7.93
C GLN A 891 17.25 -49.32 -6.92
N ILE A 892 18.29 -48.50 -7.02
CA ILE A 892 18.48 -47.29 -6.22
C ILE A 892 18.45 -46.10 -7.17
N GLU A 893 17.37 -45.33 -7.14
CA GLU A 893 17.30 -44.01 -7.77
C GLU A 893 17.93 -42.98 -6.84
N THR A 894 18.64 -42.02 -7.42
CA THR A 894 19.34 -40.95 -6.72
C THR A 894 18.90 -39.60 -7.27
N TYR A 895 18.57 -38.69 -6.37
CA TYR A 895 17.95 -37.42 -6.70
C TYR A 895 18.39 -36.33 -5.74
N ARG A 896 18.27 -35.09 -6.21
CA ARG A 896 18.49 -33.87 -5.46
C ARG A 896 17.18 -33.09 -5.45
N ILE A 897 16.88 -32.40 -4.35
CA ILE A 897 15.86 -31.35 -4.39
C ILE A 897 16.57 -30.06 -4.79
N GLU A 898 16.08 -29.43 -5.85
CA GLU A 898 16.44 -28.05 -6.18
C GLU A 898 15.32 -27.10 -5.77
N GLU A 899 15.70 -26.00 -5.14
CA GLU A 899 14.81 -24.89 -4.80
C GLU A 899 14.75 -23.94 -6.00
N HIS A 900 13.64 -23.96 -6.73
CA HIS A 900 13.36 -23.02 -7.82
C HIS A 900 12.51 -21.87 -7.29
N LYS A 901 12.91 -20.63 -7.58
CA LYS A 901 12.11 -19.45 -7.21
C LYS A 901 10.87 -19.37 -8.10
N ARG A 902 9.69 -19.24 -7.49
CA ARG A 902 8.43 -18.98 -8.19
C ARG A 902 8.28 -17.49 -8.51
N SER A 903 7.49 -17.16 -9.52
CA SER A 903 6.97 -15.81 -9.76
C SER A 903 5.53 -15.71 -9.25
N LEU A 904 4.92 -14.52 -9.32
CA LEU A 904 3.50 -14.35 -8.98
C LEU A 904 2.54 -14.88 -10.06
N ASP A 905 3.03 -15.09 -11.28
CA ASP A 905 2.24 -15.46 -12.45
C ASP A 905 2.30 -16.98 -12.75
N SER A 906 2.86 -17.79 -11.85
CA SER A 906 3.17 -19.23 -12.03
C SER A 906 2.41 -20.16 -11.09
#